data_AF-A0A2V8JSP3-F1
#
_entry.id   AF-A0A2V8JSP3-F1
#
_cell.length_a   1.000
_cell.length_b   1.000
_cell.length_c   1.000
_cell.angle_alpha   90.00
_cell.angle_beta   90.00
_cell.angle_gamma   90.00
#
_symmetry.space_group_name_H-M   'P 1'
#
loop_
_entity.id
_entity.type
_entity.pdbx_description
1 polymer ?
#
loop_
_entity_poly.entity_id
_entity_poly.type
_entity_poly.pdbx_seq_one_letter_code
_entity_poly.pdbx_strand_id
1 'polypeptide(L)'
;MPMKAWCKDSFRISFGIFITIAIFVAVVPNLTAQNDPSTSRLRSLNNQLLTMYGRLLSSPAGDASALRSQAATVIEQRAAILGNLIQTDPAKPLGLAFSQDVLANLAGAFPQSASQLESAGTWEGQLNWVVAMKPDLINYRDLRRLTIGSESYEVYFAQREPAGMKCRDILRVRGIRVDTRIAAADANIQSVAAAGGCNTIGDQKTVVLLVTFPGTPAPTIDPASVNNIFFGSAGRSVSEYWREASYGVTSASGGVFGWYTLDAVYTCDQYSAIKTAAIKAADPEVNFTQYSRLAIIFPSSSCSWAGLAEVGCGTISSADGTVTGSTAWMLSNYFTPSSTLSDYGVKLATHELGHNLGLHHSSSRDFGAEALGAPGTAGTLSEYGDVFSTMGSWNLGHYPAPHKKMLNWMTEGGTIRTVTSNGSFSVQPFEMGAGTLQALKIQRGTGGSDWVWLEFRQPVGNYDSTLGLQIFSGATIHYQDSTTGIHTHLLDLTPETSSWTDPDLAATKSWIDNYTNLRIDVTGATPSTLNVDVTYGPIPCLPANPTVTLSPPNPSVYAGSSVNYAVTVTNNDSLGCSPRVFNLSSSQPSTWPSVFSQSLPTISPSSSTSTTLTKSVPTGIAEGMYVVDSSAQSSGNTGTGYANATVVPPVPPLTATLSGPTPTYPTNSTVPITATVLQGSAPASGASVTFTLTRPDASKTTKTVLTGSNGQATWNYKVNPKGQTGPYQVTAQSTYGSQTVTAAAIGFTVQ
;
A
#
# COMPACT_ATOMS: atom_id res chain seq x y z
N MET A 1 19.05 73.53 -15.09
CA MET A 1 17.99 74.38 -15.69
C MET A 1 18.35 74.66 -17.13
N PRO A 2 17.40 74.92 -18.03
CA PRO A 2 16.06 74.32 -18.20
C PRO A 2 15.97 73.70 -19.64
N MET A 3 14.89 73.23 -20.26
CA MET A 3 13.45 73.58 -20.33
C MET A 3 12.66 72.31 -20.68
N LYS A 4 11.55 71.99 -19.99
CA LYS A 4 10.15 72.36 -20.31
C LYS A 4 9.70 71.88 -21.70
N ALA A 5 8.79 70.91 -21.89
CA ALA A 5 7.45 70.63 -21.33
C ALA A 5 6.31 71.11 -22.25
N TRP A 6 5.17 70.38 -22.23
CA TRP A 6 3.75 70.80 -22.26
C TRP A 6 2.87 69.60 -22.67
N CYS A 7 1.90 69.18 -21.83
CA CYS A 7 0.44 69.44 -21.94
C CYS A 7 -0.26 68.71 -23.12
N LYS A 8 -1.48 68.19 -23.04
CA LYS A 8 -2.52 68.07 -21.99
C LYS A 8 -3.58 67.08 -22.54
N ASP A 9 -4.27 66.28 -21.73
CA ASP A 9 -5.71 66.52 -21.49
C ASP A 9 -6.41 65.55 -20.53
N SER A 10 -7.29 66.19 -19.76
CA SER A 10 -8.07 65.75 -18.61
C SER A 10 -9.20 64.76 -18.91
N PHE A 11 -9.47 63.84 -17.97
CA PHE A 11 -10.84 63.57 -17.52
C PHE A 11 -10.85 63.27 -16.00
N ARG A 12 -11.91 63.69 -15.29
CA ARG A 12 -12.03 63.65 -13.81
C ARG A 12 -13.34 62.99 -13.37
N ILE A 13 -13.41 62.70 -12.05
CA ILE A 13 -14.57 62.25 -11.22
C ILE A 13 -14.79 60.72 -11.30
N SER A 14 -15.01 59.96 -10.21
CA SER A 14 -15.26 60.31 -8.79
C SER A 14 -14.36 59.55 -7.78
N PHE A 15 -14.68 59.64 -6.48
CA PHE A 15 -14.12 58.90 -5.34
C PHE A 15 -15.09 57.80 -4.87
N GLY A 16 -14.58 56.71 -4.29
CA GLY A 16 -15.37 55.64 -3.66
C GLY A 16 -14.55 54.82 -2.68
N ILE A 17 -14.60 55.17 -1.40
CA ILE A 17 -13.92 54.49 -0.28
C ILE A 17 -14.62 53.15 0.00
N PHE A 18 -13.89 52.03 0.12
CA PHE A 18 -14.26 50.95 1.05
C PHE A 18 -13.08 50.00 1.39
N ILE A 19 -12.65 50.06 2.65
CA ILE A 19 -12.07 49.01 3.52
C ILE A 19 -10.96 48.09 2.96
N THR A 20 -9.79 48.19 3.59
CA THR A 20 -8.73 47.18 3.59
C THR A 20 -9.11 46.00 4.50
N ILE A 21 -9.23 44.78 3.95
CA ILE A 21 -9.18 43.54 4.74
C ILE A 21 -7.90 42.79 4.36
N ALA A 22 -6.99 42.67 5.33
CA ALA A 22 -6.07 41.56 5.40
C ALA A 22 -6.60 40.59 6.46
N ILE A 23 -6.63 39.28 6.18
CA ILE A 23 -6.59 38.18 7.18
C ILE A 23 -6.55 36.82 6.46
N PHE A 24 -5.55 36.01 6.82
CA PHE A 24 -5.44 34.55 6.72
C PHE A 24 -5.97 33.82 5.46
N VAL A 25 -5.05 33.54 4.53
CA VAL A 25 -5.09 32.27 3.80
C VAL A 25 -4.52 31.19 4.72
N ALA A 26 -5.39 30.56 5.50
CA ALA A 26 -5.02 29.34 6.21
C ALA A 26 -4.86 28.20 5.19
N VAL A 27 -3.71 27.53 5.18
CA VAL A 27 -3.48 26.35 4.36
C VAL A 27 -4.41 25.24 4.86
N VAL A 28 -5.28 24.71 3.99
CA VAL A 28 -6.18 23.59 4.29
C VAL A 28 -5.72 22.34 3.52
N PRO A 29 -4.75 21.56 4.06
CA PRO A 29 -4.35 20.30 3.46
C PRO A 29 -5.34 19.20 3.89
N ASN A 30 -6.59 19.27 3.43
CA ASN A 30 -7.59 18.20 3.64
C ASN A 30 -8.80 18.22 2.68
N LEU A 31 -9.11 19.35 2.02
CA LEU A 31 -10.18 19.40 0.99
C LEU A 31 -9.74 18.85 -0.39
N THR A 32 -8.44 18.64 -0.60
CA THR A 32 -7.86 18.18 -1.87
C THR A 32 -7.88 16.65 -2.03
N ALA A 33 -8.02 15.88 -0.94
CA ALA A 33 -7.93 14.41 -0.98
C ALA A 33 -9.05 13.72 -1.80
N GLN A 34 -10.22 14.37 -1.97
CA GLN A 34 -11.35 13.82 -2.72
C GLN A 34 -11.41 14.22 -4.20
N ASN A 35 -10.65 15.24 -4.62
CA ASN A 35 -10.65 15.73 -6.02
C ASN A 35 -9.59 15.06 -6.91
N ASP A 36 -9.12 13.87 -6.52
CA ASP A 36 -8.34 13.00 -7.40
C ASP A 36 -9.21 12.58 -8.62
N PRO A 37 -8.80 12.92 -9.86
CA PRO A 37 -9.54 12.56 -11.07
C PRO A 37 -9.72 11.04 -11.24
N SER A 38 -8.74 10.23 -10.83
CA SER A 38 -8.78 8.76 -10.94
C SER A 38 -9.80 8.18 -9.98
N THR A 39 -9.80 8.62 -8.72
CA THR A 39 -10.82 8.27 -7.71
C THR A 39 -12.24 8.62 -8.18
N SER A 40 -12.42 9.85 -8.67
CA SER A 40 -13.72 10.34 -9.16
C SER A 40 -14.20 9.57 -10.38
N ARG A 41 -13.28 9.24 -11.31
CA ARG A 41 -13.59 8.44 -12.50
C ARG A 41 -13.94 6.99 -12.14
N LEU A 42 -13.21 6.36 -11.22
CA LEU A 42 -13.51 5.01 -10.73
C LEU A 42 -14.91 4.95 -10.10
N ARG A 43 -15.27 5.92 -9.25
CA ARG A 43 -16.64 6.01 -8.69
C ARG A 43 -17.71 6.16 -9.79
N SER A 44 -17.44 6.97 -10.81
CA SER A 44 -18.34 7.11 -11.96
C SER A 44 -18.52 5.79 -12.74
N LEU A 45 -17.44 5.03 -12.96
CA LEU A 45 -17.48 3.72 -13.62
C LEU A 45 -18.19 2.67 -12.77
N ASN A 46 -18.00 2.68 -11.45
CA ASN A 46 -18.76 1.84 -10.52
C ASN A 46 -20.27 2.11 -10.64
N ASN A 47 -20.69 3.37 -10.61
CA ASN A 47 -22.10 3.74 -10.76
C ASN A 47 -22.66 3.31 -12.13
N GLN A 48 -21.92 3.57 -13.22
CA GLN A 48 -22.32 3.15 -14.56
C GLN A 48 -22.51 1.62 -14.66
N LEU A 49 -21.59 0.84 -14.08
CA LEU A 49 -21.68 -0.62 -14.10
C LEU A 49 -22.86 -1.15 -13.26
N LEU A 50 -23.13 -0.54 -12.10
CA LEU A 50 -24.33 -0.86 -11.30
C LEU A 50 -25.63 -0.51 -12.05
N THR A 51 -25.69 0.64 -12.73
CA THR A 51 -26.85 0.99 -13.58
C THR A 51 -27.01 0.03 -14.77
N MET A 52 -25.92 -0.36 -15.42
CA MET A 52 -25.96 -1.39 -16.47
C MET A 52 -26.45 -2.74 -15.94
N TYR A 53 -26.03 -3.13 -14.72
CA TYR A 53 -26.50 -4.33 -14.04
C TYR A 53 -28.01 -4.25 -13.70
N GLY A 54 -28.48 -3.14 -13.11
CA GLY A 54 -29.90 -2.93 -12.81
C GLY A 54 -30.79 -2.92 -14.06
N ARG A 55 -30.30 -2.31 -15.16
CA ARG A 55 -30.96 -2.41 -16.47
C ARG A 55 -30.99 -3.85 -16.98
N LEU A 56 -29.87 -4.58 -16.91
CA LEU A 56 -29.81 -5.98 -17.36
C LEU A 56 -30.80 -6.89 -16.62
N LEU A 57 -30.97 -6.71 -15.30
CA LEU A 57 -31.94 -7.45 -14.50
C LEU A 57 -33.40 -7.20 -14.94
N SER A 58 -33.68 -6.04 -15.56
CA SER A 58 -35.03 -5.62 -15.96
C SER A 58 -35.30 -5.69 -17.47
N SER A 59 -34.28 -5.97 -18.29
CA SER A 59 -34.36 -5.96 -19.77
C SER A 59 -34.77 -7.31 -20.39
N PRO A 60 -35.50 -7.30 -21.54
CA PRO A 60 -35.70 -8.48 -22.36
C PRO A 60 -34.39 -9.05 -22.93
N ALA A 61 -34.41 -10.34 -23.28
CA ALA A 61 -33.21 -11.08 -23.72
C ALA A 61 -32.50 -10.48 -24.96
N GLY A 62 -33.19 -9.72 -25.80
CA GLY A 62 -32.60 -9.05 -26.98
C GLY A 62 -31.63 -7.91 -26.61
N ASP A 63 -32.02 -7.07 -25.65
CA ASP A 63 -31.23 -5.90 -25.22
C ASP A 63 -30.01 -6.30 -24.38
N ALA A 64 -30.08 -7.47 -23.74
CA ALA A 64 -29.03 -8.01 -22.87
C ALA A 64 -27.67 -8.18 -23.58
N SER A 65 -27.66 -8.44 -24.89
CA SER A 65 -26.42 -8.54 -25.67
C SER A 65 -25.69 -7.19 -25.76
N ALA A 66 -26.41 -6.14 -26.17
CA ALA A 66 -25.86 -4.80 -26.31
C ALA A 66 -25.41 -4.21 -24.95
N LEU A 67 -26.17 -4.47 -23.89
CA LEU A 67 -25.81 -4.09 -22.52
C LEU A 67 -24.51 -4.78 -22.05
N ARG A 68 -24.32 -6.07 -22.33
CA ARG A 68 -23.08 -6.79 -22.00
C ARG A 68 -21.88 -6.23 -22.75
N SER A 69 -22.03 -5.92 -24.05
CA SER A 69 -20.96 -5.29 -24.83
C SER A 69 -20.57 -3.90 -24.30
N GLN A 70 -21.54 -3.09 -23.87
CA GLN A 70 -21.26 -1.78 -23.24
C GLN A 70 -20.59 -1.94 -21.86
N ALA A 71 -21.06 -2.89 -21.07
CA ALA A 71 -20.49 -3.20 -19.75
C ALA A 71 -19.05 -3.71 -19.85
N ALA A 72 -18.68 -4.45 -20.90
CA ALA A 72 -17.31 -4.89 -21.13
C ALA A 72 -16.31 -3.71 -21.16
N THR A 73 -16.60 -2.66 -21.94
CA THR A 73 -15.77 -1.44 -21.99
C THR A 73 -15.72 -0.71 -20.65
N VAL A 74 -16.81 -0.69 -19.89
CA VAL A 74 -16.83 -0.09 -18.53
C VAL A 74 -15.97 -0.91 -17.57
N ILE A 75 -16.08 -2.24 -17.59
CA ILE A 75 -15.29 -3.16 -16.75
C ILE A 75 -13.79 -3.02 -17.06
N GLU A 76 -13.41 -2.99 -18.35
CA GLU A 76 -12.03 -2.81 -18.80
C GLU A 76 -11.43 -1.47 -18.32
N GLN A 77 -12.11 -0.34 -18.55
CA GLN A 77 -11.66 0.98 -18.07
C GLN A 77 -11.51 1.01 -16.55
N ARG A 78 -12.41 0.32 -15.85
CA ARG A 78 -12.45 0.25 -14.40
C ARG A 78 -11.30 -0.59 -13.85
N ALA A 79 -10.98 -1.73 -14.48
CA ALA A 79 -9.81 -2.54 -14.18
C ALA A 79 -8.51 -1.76 -14.36
N ALA A 80 -8.36 -1.02 -15.47
CA ALA A 80 -7.18 -0.20 -15.73
C ALA A 80 -6.96 0.89 -14.67
N ILE A 81 -8.00 1.64 -14.30
CA ILE A 81 -7.91 2.68 -13.27
C ILE A 81 -7.70 2.09 -11.88
N LEU A 82 -8.38 0.98 -11.55
CA LEU A 82 -8.21 0.30 -10.27
C LEU A 82 -6.78 -0.25 -10.11
N GLY A 83 -6.20 -0.81 -11.17
CA GLY A 83 -4.79 -1.24 -11.22
C GLY A 83 -3.79 -0.08 -11.06
N ASN A 84 -4.07 1.09 -11.66
CA ASN A 84 -3.24 2.28 -11.49
C ASN A 84 -3.33 2.87 -10.08
N LEU A 85 -4.53 2.88 -9.48
CA LEU A 85 -4.73 3.29 -8.09
C LEU A 85 -4.05 2.34 -7.11
N ILE A 86 -4.11 1.02 -7.32
CA ILE A 86 -3.37 0.03 -6.51
C ILE A 86 -1.87 0.37 -6.44
N GLN A 87 -1.27 0.80 -7.56
CA GLN A 87 0.15 1.15 -7.63
C GLN A 87 0.50 2.53 -7.01
N THR A 88 -0.42 3.49 -7.02
CA THR A 88 -0.14 4.91 -6.68
C THR A 88 -0.68 5.33 -5.32
N ASP A 89 -1.76 4.71 -4.86
CA ASP A 89 -2.44 4.98 -3.59
C ASP A 89 -3.28 3.73 -3.23
N PRO A 90 -2.65 2.65 -2.72
CA PRO A 90 -3.32 1.38 -2.43
C PRO A 90 -4.44 1.44 -1.40
N ALA A 91 -4.59 2.55 -0.65
CA ALA A 91 -5.70 2.75 0.28
C ALA A 91 -7.03 3.09 -0.41
N LYS A 92 -7.00 4.00 -1.41
CA LYS A 92 -8.19 4.33 -2.21
C LYS A 92 -8.95 3.15 -2.80
N PRO A 93 -8.33 2.18 -3.51
CA PRO A 93 -9.05 1.12 -4.19
C PRO A 93 -9.77 0.18 -3.21
N LEU A 94 -9.27 0.01 -1.97
CA LEU A 94 -9.97 -0.76 -0.92
C LEU A 94 -11.30 -0.12 -0.49
N GLY A 95 -11.39 1.21 -0.53
CA GLY A 95 -12.64 1.94 -0.28
C GLY A 95 -13.57 2.02 -1.49
N LEU A 96 -13.12 1.62 -2.68
CA LEU A 96 -13.82 1.79 -3.97
C LEU A 96 -14.09 0.47 -4.70
N ALA A 97 -13.51 -0.64 -4.28
CA ALA A 97 -13.83 -1.97 -4.77
C ALA A 97 -15.25 -2.39 -4.38
N PHE A 98 -15.87 -3.23 -5.19
CA PHE A 98 -17.14 -3.84 -4.82
C PHE A 98 -16.97 -4.93 -3.76
N SER A 99 -18.05 -5.18 -3.00
CA SER A 99 -18.11 -6.33 -2.11
C SER A 99 -18.12 -7.64 -2.91
N GLN A 100 -17.68 -8.74 -2.28
CA GLN A 100 -17.62 -10.05 -2.95
C GLN A 100 -18.97 -10.52 -3.49
N ASP A 101 -20.08 -10.20 -2.80
CA ASP A 101 -21.43 -10.52 -3.26
C ASP A 101 -21.82 -9.72 -4.50
N VAL A 102 -21.44 -8.44 -4.59
CA VAL A 102 -21.64 -7.62 -5.78
C VAL A 102 -20.77 -8.13 -6.94
N LEU A 103 -19.53 -8.50 -6.68
CA LEU A 103 -18.63 -9.07 -7.69
C LEU A 103 -19.15 -10.41 -8.25
N ALA A 104 -19.67 -11.30 -7.40
CA ALA A 104 -20.28 -12.55 -7.83
C ALA A 104 -21.51 -12.30 -8.73
N ASN A 105 -22.37 -11.35 -8.36
CA ASN A 105 -23.53 -10.96 -9.16
C ASN A 105 -23.12 -10.35 -10.52
N LEU A 106 -22.12 -9.45 -10.53
CA LEU A 106 -21.58 -8.86 -11.76
C LEU A 106 -20.92 -9.90 -12.66
N ALA A 107 -20.16 -10.85 -12.11
CA ALA A 107 -19.57 -11.95 -12.88
C ALA A 107 -20.63 -12.83 -13.56
N GLY A 108 -21.73 -13.14 -12.86
CA GLY A 108 -22.87 -13.87 -13.45
C GLY A 108 -23.62 -13.08 -14.52
N ALA A 109 -23.73 -11.75 -14.36
CA ALA A 109 -24.35 -10.86 -15.34
C ALA A 109 -23.51 -10.68 -16.62
N PHE A 110 -22.19 -10.57 -16.47
CA PHE A 110 -21.22 -10.18 -17.49
C PHE A 110 -20.11 -11.24 -17.69
N PRO A 111 -20.45 -12.52 -18.01
CA PRO A 111 -19.50 -13.64 -17.95
C PRO A 111 -18.31 -13.51 -18.91
N GLN A 112 -18.46 -12.79 -20.03
CA GLN A 112 -17.38 -12.55 -20.99
C GLN A 112 -16.29 -11.58 -20.48
N SER A 113 -16.61 -10.75 -19.49
CA SER A 113 -15.69 -9.76 -18.89
C SER A 113 -15.41 -10.04 -17.42
N ALA A 114 -15.91 -11.16 -16.87
CA ALA A 114 -15.80 -11.49 -15.46
C ALA A 114 -14.34 -11.60 -14.97
N SER A 115 -13.41 -12.01 -15.84
CA SER A 115 -11.97 -12.08 -15.53
C SER A 115 -11.27 -10.71 -15.39
N GLN A 116 -11.93 -9.63 -15.81
CA GLN A 116 -11.44 -8.25 -15.66
C GLN A 116 -11.99 -7.57 -14.39
N LEU A 117 -12.94 -8.19 -13.68
CA LEU A 117 -13.38 -7.71 -12.38
C LEU A 117 -12.28 -7.94 -11.34
N GLU A 118 -12.23 -7.08 -10.31
CA GLU A 118 -11.40 -7.33 -9.15
C GLU A 118 -11.92 -8.54 -8.35
N SER A 119 -11.06 -9.06 -7.48
CA SER A 119 -11.42 -10.06 -6.48
C SER A 119 -11.02 -9.60 -5.09
N ALA A 120 -11.88 -9.78 -4.10
CA ALA A 120 -11.50 -9.64 -2.69
C ALA A 120 -11.03 -11.01 -2.17
N GLY A 121 -9.94 -11.05 -1.40
CA GLY A 121 -9.35 -12.34 -1.07
C GLY A 121 -8.19 -12.29 -0.07
N THR A 122 -7.54 -13.44 0.03
CA THR A 122 -6.30 -13.65 0.79
C THR A 122 -5.36 -14.47 -0.07
N TRP A 123 -4.13 -14.00 -0.19
CA TRP A 123 -3.08 -14.61 -0.99
C TRP A 123 -1.88 -14.88 -0.08
N GLU A 124 -1.30 -16.07 -0.20
CA GLU A 124 -0.15 -16.50 0.60
C GLU A 124 0.89 -17.12 -0.32
N GLY A 125 2.14 -16.70 -0.17
CA GLY A 125 3.21 -17.09 -1.08
C GLY A 125 4.57 -16.60 -0.62
N GLN A 126 5.60 -16.88 -1.42
CA GLN A 126 6.96 -16.42 -1.12
C GLN A 126 7.18 -14.99 -1.63
N LEU A 127 7.73 -14.14 -0.79
CA LEU A 127 8.10 -12.78 -1.17
C LEU A 127 9.46 -12.74 -1.89
N ASN A 128 9.49 -12.03 -3.01
CA ASN A 128 10.67 -11.42 -3.60
C ASN A 128 10.54 -9.91 -3.46
N TRP A 129 11.53 -9.23 -2.86
CA TRP A 129 11.53 -7.78 -2.68
C TRP A 129 12.80 -7.19 -3.27
N VAL A 130 12.63 -6.32 -4.27
CA VAL A 130 13.73 -5.62 -4.93
C VAL A 130 13.48 -4.12 -4.84
N VAL A 131 14.52 -3.35 -4.54
CA VAL A 131 14.51 -1.87 -4.53
C VAL A 131 15.29 -1.36 -5.74
N ALA A 132 14.76 -0.34 -6.43
CA ALA A 132 15.42 0.32 -7.56
C ALA A 132 15.71 1.79 -7.24
N MET A 133 16.97 2.19 -7.26
CA MET A 133 17.40 3.58 -7.04
C MET A 133 17.38 4.36 -8.36
N LYS A 134 16.53 5.40 -8.49
CA LYS A 134 16.50 6.22 -9.72
C LYS A 134 17.75 7.12 -9.81
N PRO A 135 18.21 7.53 -11.02
CA PRO A 135 19.42 8.34 -11.18
C PRO A 135 19.30 9.77 -10.62
N ASP A 136 18.09 10.21 -10.27
CA ASP A 136 17.84 11.49 -9.61
C ASP A 136 18.12 11.46 -8.10
N LEU A 137 18.20 10.26 -7.50
CA LEU A 137 18.48 10.03 -6.08
C LEU A 137 17.51 10.76 -5.14
N ILE A 138 16.30 10.96 -5.62
CA ILE A 138 15.14 11.50 -4.89
C ILE A 138 13.99 10.49 -4.97
N ASN A 139 13.96 9.70 -6.05
CA ASN A 139 12.93 8.72 -6.31
C ASN A 139 13.50 7.29 -6.32
N TYR A 140 12.64 6.33 -5.98
CA TYR A 140 12.92 4.90 -6.03
C TYR A 140 11.73 4.15 -6.64
N ARG A 141 11.83 2.83 -6.68
CA ARG A 141 10.70 1.92 -6.91
C ARG A 141 10.91 0.63 -6.12
N ASP A 142 10.11 0.42 -5.09
CA ASP A 142 9.91 -0.91 -4.52
C ASP A 142 9.20 -1.84 -5.50
N LEU A 143 9.69 -3.07 -5.61
CA LEU A 143 9.06 -4.17 -6.32
C LEU A 143 8.91 -5.35 -5.37
N ARG A 144 7.74 -5.42 -4.73
CA ARG A 144 7.33 -6.51 -3.84
C ARG A 144 6.48 -7.50 -4.65
N ARG A 145 7.00 -8.71 -4.89
CA ARG A 145 6.34 -9.74 -5.69
C ARG A 145 6.08 -10.99 -4.85
N LEU A 146 4.82 -11.41 -4.78
CA LEU A 146 4.36 -12.60 -4.10
C LEU A 146 4.21 -13.75 -5.11
N THR A 147 5.09 -14.75 -5.02
CA THR A 147 5.06 -15.93 -5.88
C THR A 147 4.14 -16.99 -5.30
N ILE A 148 3.15 -17.43 -6.08
CA ILE A 148 2.13 -18.42 -5.70
C ILE A 148 2.04 -19.46 -6.81
N GLY A 149 2.60 -20.65 -6.59
CA GLY A 149 2.76 -21.63 -7.66
C GLY A 149 3.62 -21.08 -8.79
N SER A 150 3.05 -20.98 -9.99
CA SER A 150 3.70 -20.38 -11.17
C SER A 150 3.35 -18.90 -11.39
N GLU A 151 2.49 -18.31 -10.56
CA GLU A 151 2.04 -16.92 -10.71
C GLU A 151 2.82 -15.98 -9.80
N SER A 152 2.96 -14.71 -10.20
CA SER A 152 3.64 -13.66 -9.44
C SER A 152 2.75 -12.43 -9.35
N TYR A 153 2.53 -11.93 -8.14
CA TYR A 153 1.64 -10.81 -7.86
C TYR A 153 2.40 -9.62 -7.26
N GLU A 154 2.24 -8.42 -7.83
CA GLU A 154 2.81 -7.19 -7.28
C GLU A 154 1.95 -6.70 -6.10
N VAL A 155 2.57 -6.52 -4.94
CA VAL A 155 1.90 -6.19 -3.67
C VAL A 155 2.16 -4.75 -3.27
N TYR A 156 1.09 -4.01 -3.02
CA TYR A 156 1.11 -2.63 -2.55
C TYR A 156 0.32 -2.53 -1.24
N PHE A 157 0.97 -2.10 -0.15
CA PHE A 157 0.31 -2.01 1.15
C PHE A 157 -0.45 -0.69 1.29
N ALA A 158 -1.75 -0.78 1.56
CA ALA A 158 -2.62 0.37 1.84
C ALA A 158 -2.36 1.04 3.19
N GLN A 159 -1.58 0.36 4.04
CA GLN A 159 -1.25 0.69 5.42
C GLN A 159 0.22 0.28 5.64
N ARG A 160 0.64 0.26 6.91
CA ARG A 160 2.00 -0.15 7.31
C ARG A 160 2.39 -1.52 6.75
N GLU A 161 3.60 -1.59 6.21
CA GLU A 161 4.22 -2.85 5.79
C GLU A 161 4.60 -3.74 7.00
N PRO A 162 4.61 -5.08 6.86
CA PRO A 162 5.06 -5.95 7.94
C PRO A 162 6.51 -5.65 8.36
N ALA A 163 6.72 -5.36 9.65
CA ALA A 163 8.04 -5.01 10.15
C ALA A 163 9.03 -6.19 10.03
N GLY A 164 10.24 -5.91 9.52
CA GLY A 164 11.29 -6.92 9.35
C GLY A 164 11.09 -7.90 8.19
N MET A 165 10.14 -7.61 7.29
CA MET A 165 9.91 -8.34 6.05
C MET A 165 11.18 -8.36 5.18
N LYS A 166 11.45 -9.47 4.48
CA LYS A 166 12.62 -9.62 3.58
C LYS A 166 12.36 -10.67 2.48
N CYS A 167 13.27 -10.76 1.51
CA CYS A 167 13.25 -11.85 0.53
C CYS A 167 13.12 -13.24 1.17
N ARG A 168 12.41 -14.13 0.45
CA ARG A 168 12.09 -15.52 0.79
C ARG A 168 11.09 -15.75 1.94
N ASP A 169 10.73 -14.72 2.71
CA ASP A 169 9.66 -14.85 3.72
C ASP A 169 8.36 -15.34 3.08
N ILE A 170 7.59 -16.15 3.81
CA ILE A 170 6.21 -16.47 3.40
C ILE A 170 5.31 -15.37 3.93
N LEU A 171 4.75 -14.59 3.00
CA LEU A 171 3.87 -13.47 3.29
C LEU A 171 2.44 -13.86 2.98
N ARG A 172 1.53 -13.59 3.92
CA ARG A 172 0.09 -13.62 3.70
C ARG A 172 -0.41 -12.18 3.59
N VAL A 173 -1.17 -11.89 2.55
CA VAL A 173 -1.79 -10.59 2.29
C VAL A 173 -3.28 -10.76 2.07
N ARG A 174 -4.07 -9.82 2.58
CA ARG A 174 -5.52 -9.77 2.40
C ARG A 174 -5.91 -8.38 1.91
N GLY A 175 -6.88 -8.33 1.00
CA GLY A 175 -7.29 -7.09 0.36
C GLY A 175 -7.99 -7.38 -0.96
N ILE A 176 -7.67 -6.61 -1.98
CA ILE A 176 -8.21 -6.79 -3.33
C ILE A 176 -7.11 -7.03 -4.37
N ARG A 177 -7.46 -7.70 -5.46
CA ARG A 177 -6.59 -7.95 -6.60
C ARG A 177 -7.27 -7.55 -7.91
N VAL A 178 -6.53 -6.90 -8.79
CA VAL A 178 -6.86 -6.70 -10.20
C VAL A 178 -5.71 -7.23 -11.03
N ASP A 179 -5.99 -8.14 -11.96
CA ASP A 179 -4.96 -8.79 -12.79
C ASP A 179 -3.84 -9.37 -11.89
N THR A 180 -2.62 -8.87 -12.01
CA THR A 180 -1.41 -9.27 -11.27
C THR A 180 -1.09 -8.35 -10.08
N ARG A 181 -1.91 -7.33 -9.78
CA ARG A 181 -1.66 -6.36 -8.71
C ARG A 181 -2.60 -6.55 -7.52
N ILE A 182 -2.05 -6.51 -6.31
CA ILE A 182 -2.78 -6.62 -5.04
C ILE A 182 -2.63 -5.32 -4.25
N ALA A 183 -3.75 -4.67 -3.89
CA ALA A 183 -3.77 -3.73 -2.77
C ALA A 183 -4.05 -4.51 -1.49
N ALA A 184 -3.04 -4.61 -0.64
CA ALA A 184 -3.12 -5.28 0.66
C ALA A 184 -3.69 -4.32 1.71
N ALA A 185 -4.88 -4.64 2.23
CA ALA A 185 -5.50 -3.99 3.38
C ALA A 185 -4.79 -4.36 4.67
N ASP A 186 -4.39 -5.63 4.77
CA ASP A 186 -3.63 -6.18 5.88
C ASP A 186 -2.64 -7.25 5.36
N ALA A 187 -1.53 -7.41 6.08
CA ALA A 187 -0.46 -8.32 5.70
C ALA A 187 0.31 -8.81 6.93
N ASN A 188 0.73 -10.09 6.91
CA ASN A 188 1.50 -10.69 7.98
C ASN A 188 2.46 -11.78 7.47
N ILE A 189 3.68 -11.75 8.00
CA ILE A 189 4.70 -12.78 7.75
C ILE A 189 4.26 -14.07 8.45
N GLN A 190 4.02 -15.14 7.70
CA GLN A 190 3.66 -16.46 8.25
C GLN A 190 4.89 -17.23 8.70
N SER A 191 5.99 -17.12 7.96
CA SER A 191 7.28 -17.70 8.34
C SER A 191 8.44 -16.86 7.82
N VAL A 192 9.36 -16.53 8.72
CA VAL A 192 10.60 -15.82 8.40
C VAL A 192 11.58 -16.79 7.72
N ALA A 193 12.15 -16.39 6.59
CA ALA A 193 13.15 -17.18 5.90
C ALA A 193 14.43 -17.32 6.75
N ALA A 194 14.93 -18.56 6.83
CA ALA A 194 16.23 -18.83 7.41
C ALA A 194 17.34 -18.18 6.58
N ALA A 195 18.24 -17.46 7.25
CA ALA A 195 19.37 -16.75 6.65
C ALA A 195 20.33 -17.70 5.89
N GLY A 196 20.43 -18.96 6.29
CA GLY A 196 21.41 -19.90 5.73
C GLY A 196 22.83 -19.39 5.91
N GLY A 197 23.66 -19.48 4.86
CA GLY A 197 24.99 -18.86 4.83
C GLY A 197 25.00 -17.35 4.58
N CYS A 198 23.84 -16.72 4.38
CA CYS A 198 23.69 -15.31 4.04
C CYS A 198 23.40 -14.49 5.30
N ASN A 199 24.47 -14.14 6.01
CA ASN A 199 24.47 -13.35 7.25
C ASN A 199 24.86 -11.87 6.99
N THR A 200 24.99 -11.05 8.03
CA THR A 200 25.38 -9.63 7.90
C THR A 200 26.76 -9.30 8.50
N ILE A 201 27.51 -10.32 8.92
CA ILE A 201 28.77 -10.21 9.66
C ILE A 201 29.80 -11.23 9.18
N GLY A 202 31.07 -10.92 9.33
CA GLY A 202 32.19 -11.66 8.76
C GLY A 202 32.38 -11.35 7.28
N ASP A 203 33.16 -12.20 6.62
CA ASP A 203 33.56 -12.06 5.22
C ASP A 203 32.40 -12.36 4.26
N GLN A 204 31.88 -11.31 3.63
CA GLN A 204 30.80 -11.38 2.65
C GLN A 204 31.34 -11.79 1.28
N LYS A 205 31.39 -13.11 1.02
CA LYS A 205 31.85 -13.67 -0.26
C LYS A 205 31.00 -13.17 -1.42
N THR A 206 31.61 -12.32 -2.26
CA THR A 206 30.94 -11.58 -3.34
C THR A 206 31.54 -11.93 -4.69
N VAL A 207 30.72 -12.39 -5.62
CA VAL A 207 31.10 -12.51 -7.03
C VAL A 207 30.56 -11.31 -7.81
N VAL A 208 31.42 -10.68 -8.61
CA VAL A 208 31.06 -9.58 -9.52
C VAL A 208 31.14 -10.09 -10.96
N LEU A 209 30.02 -10.06 -11.67
CA LEU A 209 29.92 -10.44 -13.08
C LEU A 209 29.80 -9.19 -13.96
N LEU A 210 30.76 -9.01 -14.86
CA LEU A 210 30.70 -8.01 -15.92
C LEU A 210 30.01 -8.64 -17.13
N VAL A 211 28.88 -8.11 -17.56
CA VAL A 211 28.08 -8.69 -18.66
C VAL A 211 27.65 -7.66 -19.70
N THR A 212 27.64 -8.05 -20.97
CA THR A 212 27.14 -7.25 -22.10
C THR A 212 26.10 -8.03 -22.90
N PHE A 213 25.42 -7.36 -23.82
CA PHE A 213 24.39 -7.96 -24.68
C PHE A 213 24.90 -8.21 -26.10
N PRO A 214 24.29 -9.14 -26.86
CA PRO A 214 24.60 -9.35 -28.28
C PRO A 214 24.55 -8.03 -29.07
N GLY A 215 25.61 -7.74 -29.82
CA GLY A 215 25.74 -6.51 -30.61
C GLY A 215 26.10 -5.24 -29.81
N THR A 216 26.19 -5.32 -28.47
CA THR A 216 26.63 -4.21 -27.61
C THR A 216 28.11 -4.41 -27.25
N PRO A 217 29.04 -3.52 -27.68
CA PRO A 217 30.44 -3.60 -27.28
C PRO A 217 30.59 -3.56 -25.76
N ALA A 218 31.50 -4.37 -25.22
CA ALA A 218 31.85 -4.30 -23.81
C ALA A 218 32.36 -2.88 -23.44
N PRO A 219 31.87 -2.27 -22.35
CA PRO A 219 32.38 -1.00 -21.85
C PRO A 219 33.89 -1.00 -21.63
N THR A 220 34.53 0.16 -21.77
CA THR A 220 35.98 0.37 -21.54
C THR A 220 36.36 0.41 -20.06
N ILE A 221 35.67 -0.37 -19.23
CA ILE A 221 35.92 -0.47 -17.79
C ILE A 221 36.88 -1.62 -17.58
N ASP A 222 37.97 -1.32 -16.90
CA ASP A 222 38.98 -2.29 -16.51
C ASP A 222 38.47 -3.16 -15.33
N PRO A 223 38.45 -4.51 -15.47
CA PRO A 223 38.07 -5.40 -14.38
C PRO A 223 38.92 -5.26 -13.12
N ALA A 224 40.20 -4.86 -13.22
CA ALA A 224 41.04 -4.61 -12.05
C ALA A 224 40.61 -3.34 -11.29
N SER A 225 40.17 -2.30 -11.99
CA SER A 225 39.54 -1.11 -11.41
C SER A 225 38.24 -1.45 -10.69
N VAL A 226 37.40 -2.35 -11.24
CA VAL A 226 36.23 -2.88 -10.52
C VAL A 226 36.64 -3.69 -9.31
N ASN A 227 37.68 -4.53 -9.41
CA ASN A 227 38.20 -5.30 -8.28
C ASN A 227 38.63 -4.38 -7.12
N ASN A 228 39.31 -3.27 -7.43
CA ASN A 228 39.67 -2.26 -6.43
C ASN A 228 38.45 -1.61 -5.76
N ILE A 229 37.39 -1.30 -6.52
CA ILE A 229 36.14 -0.71 -5.99
C ILE A 229 35.45 -1.63 -4.97
N PHE A 230 35.46 -2.95 -5.19
CA PHE A 230 34.83 -3.91 -4.25
C PHE A 230 35.76 -4.38 -3.14
N PHE A 231 37.01 -4.71 -3.48
CA PHE A 231 37.94 -5.50 -2.65
C PHE A 231 39.29 -4.82 -2.39
N GLY A 232 39.52 -3.62 -2.92
CA GLY A 232 40.77 -2.89 -2.73
C GLY A 232 41.02 -2.58 -1.26
N SER A 233 42.21 -2.93 -0.75
CA SER A 233 42.63 -2.72 0.64
C SER A 233 43.34 -1.38 0.88
N ALA A 234 43.33 -0.48 -0.10
CA ALA A 234 43.96 0.82 -0.07
C ALA A 234 43.02 1.87 -0.68
N GLY A 235 42.70 2.91 0.10
CA GLY A 235 41.67 3.89 -0.28
C GLY A 235 40.26 3.37 0.02
N ARG A 236 39.28 3.86 -0.75
CA ARG A 236 37.86 3.53 -0.55
C ARG A 236 37.46 2.34 -1.41
N SER A 237 36.90 1.31 -0.77
CA SER A 237 36.24 0.18 -1.42
C SER A 237 34.99 -0.25 -0.64
N VAL A 238 34.19 -1.18 -1.16
CA VAL A 238 33.08 -1.80 -0.41
C VAL A 238 33.60 -2.52 0.84
N SER A 239 34.68 -3.30 0.71
CA SER A 239 35.27 -4.06 1.82
C SER A 239 35.77 -3.15 2.93
N GLU A 240 36.44 -2.05 2.57
CA GLU A 240 36.95 -1.05 3.52
C GLU A 240 35.81 -0.23 4.15
N TYR A 241 34.74 0.07 3.41
CA TYR A 241 33.56 0.76 3.95
C TYR A 241 32.87 -0.09 5.01
N TRP A 242 32.61 -1.36 4.70
CA TRP A 242 32.05 -2.29 5.68
C TRP A 242 33.01 -2.50 6.85
N ARG A 243 34.33 -2.55 6.65
CA ARG A 243 35.27 -2.70 7.77
C ARG A 243 35.28 -1.49 8.70
N GLU A 244 35.27 -0.27 8.17
CA GLU A 244 35.22 0.96 8.98
C GLU A 244 33.85 1.11 9.66
N ALA A 245 32.76 1.10 8.88
CA ALA A 245 31.41 1.35 9.38
C ALA A 245 30.88 0.26 10.33
N SER A 246 31.37 -0.99 10.23
CA SER A 246 31.00 -2.11 11.11
C SER A 246 31.94 -2.32 12.29
N TYR A 247 32.93 -1.45 12.50
CA TYR A 247 33.95 -1.61 13.56
C TYR A 247 34.76 -2.91 13.42
N GLY A 248 35.00 -3.34 12.18
CA GLY A 248 35.79 -4.52 11.83
C GLY A 248 35.04 -5.85 11.83
N VAL A 249 33.74 -5.89 12.15
CA VAL A 249 33.01 -7.18 12.20
C VAL A 249 32.55 -7.68 10.82
N THR A 250 32.59 -6.86 9.78
CA THR A 250 32.13 -7.19 8.41
C THR A 250 33.13 -6.68 7.37
N SER A 251 33.35 -7.46 6.32
CA SER A 251 34.18 -7.11 5.16
C SER A 251 33.66 -7.81 3.90
N ALA A 252 34.24 -7.51 2.73
CA ALA A 252 33.94 -8.21 1.48
C ALA A 252 35.20 -8.81 0.86
N SER A 253 35.06 -9.99 0.25
CA SER A 253 36.10 -10.58 -0.60
C SER A 253 35.50 -11.43 -1.72
N GLY A 254 36.27 -11.66 -2.78
CA GLY A 254 35.84 -12.50 -3.89
C GLY A 254 36.55 -12.17 -5.20
N GLY A 255 35.82 -12.18 -6.31
CA GLY A 255 36.38 -12.05 -7.66
C GLY A 255 35.50 -11.28 -8.63
N VAL A 256 36.12 -10.75 -9.68
CA VAL A 256 35.47 -10.07 -10.80
C VAL A 256 35.70 -10.93 -12.05
N PHE A 257 34.63 -11.23 -12.77
CA PHE A 257 34.62 -12.15 -13.91
C PHE A 257 33.92 -11.53 -15.13
N GLY A 258 34.24 -12.01 -16.33
CA GLY A 258 33.77 -11.47 -17.61
C GLY A 258 34.76 -10.47 -18.25
N TRP A 259 34.39 -9.75 -19.30
CA TRP A 259 33.03 -9.56 -19.84
C TRP A 259 32.43 -10.82 -20.49
N TYR A 260 31.24 -11.21 -20.03
CA TYR A 260 30.43 -12.23 -20.70
C TYR A 260 29.37 -11.58 -21.61
N THR A 261 29.17 -12.11 -22.81
CA THR A 261 28.04 -11.72 -23.66
C THR A 261 26.84 -12.64 -23.38
N LEU A 262 25.71 -12.06 -22.97
CA LEU A 262 24.49 -12.81 -22.68
C LEU A 262 23.82 -13.37 -23.96
N ASP A 263 22.86 -14.28 -23.80
CA ASP A 263 22.17 -14.95 -24.91
C ASP A 263 21.08 -14.11 -25.59
N ALA A 264 20.67 -12.98 -25.00
CA ALA A 264 19.74 -12.02 -25.59
C ALA A 264 20.03 -10.57 -25.15
N VAL A 265 19.39 -9.61 -25.81
CA VAL A 265 19.30 -8.22 -25.34
C VAL A 265 18.12 -8.13 -24.36
N TYR A 266 18.36 -7.60 -23.16
CA TYR A 266 17.36 -7.49 -22.11
C TYR A 266 17.04 -6.03 -21.77
N THR A 267 15.80 -5.75 -21.39
CA THR A 267 15.41 -4.47 -20.79
C THR A 267 15.70 -4.46 -19.28
N CYS A 268 15.77 -3.28 -18.69
CA CYS A 268 16.09 -3.11 -17.27
C CYS A 268 15.04 -3.72 -16.33
N ASP A 269 13.78 -3.82 -16.76
CA ASP A 269 12.73 -4.50 -15.99
C ASP A 269 12.83 -6.04 -16.07
N GLN A 270 13.66 -6.58 -16.97
CA GLN A 270 13.95 -8.03 -17.08
C GLN A 270 15.15 -8.47 -16.20
N TYR A 271 15.46 -7.74 -15.12
CA TYR A 271 16.58 -8.01 -14.20
C TYR A 271 16.69 -9.47 -13.72
N SER A 272 15.57 -10.15 -13.49
CA SER A 272 15.54 -11.57 -13.10
C SER A 272 16.03 -12.50 -14.23
N ALA A 273 15.71 -12.17 -15.49
CA ALA A 273 16.23 -12.87 -16.65
C ALA A 273 17.73 -12.54 -16.87
N ILE A 274 18.14 -11.28 -16.68
CA ILE A 274 19.55 -10.88 -16.68
C ILE A 274 20.36 -11.69 -15.64
N LYS A 275 19.85 -11.85 -14.41
CA LYS A 275 20.47 -12.69 -13.37
C LYS A 275 20.64 -14.14 -13.82
N THR A 276 19.60 -14.71 -14.42
CA THR A 276 19.61 -16.10 -14.91
C THR A 276 20.61 -16.29 -16.04
N ALA A 277 20.63 -15.38 -17.02
CA ALA A 277 21.55 -15.41 -18.15
C ALA A 277 23.01 -15.15 -17.72
N ALA A 278 23.25 -14.23 -16.79
CA ALA A 278 24.57 -13.91 -16.26
C ALA A 278 25.18 -15.07 -15.47
N ILE A 279 24.39 -15.72 -14.61
CA ILE A 279 24.81 -16.95 -13.90
C ILE A 279 25.19 -18.02 -14.93
N LYS A 280 24.29 -18.35 -15.87
CA LYS A 280 24.51 -19.36 -16.92
C LYS A 280 25.74 -19.08 -17.79
N ALA A 281 26.06 -17.82 -18.07
CA ALA A 281 27.24 -17.44 -18.85
C ALA A 281 28.55 -17.60 -18.07
N ALA A 282 28.54 -17.37 -16.76
CA ALA A 282 29.72 -17.47 -15.89
C ALA A 282 29.91 -18.86 -15.24
N ASP A 283 28.86 -19.70 -15.24
CA ASP A 283 28.80 -21.07 -14.70
C ASP A 283 30.02 -21.96 -15.04
N PRO A 284 30.63 -21.91 -16.26
CA PRO A 284 31.83 -22.70 -16.56
C PRO A 284 33.12 -22.26 -15.83
N GLU A 285 33.13 -21.05 -15.25
CA GLU A 285 34.30 -20.42 -14.61
C GLU A 285 34.08 -20.10 -13.13
N VAL A 286 32.82 -20.00 -12.68
CA VAL A 286 32.43 -19.54 -11.34
C VAL A 286 31.60 -20.61 -10.64
N ASN A 287 32.14 -21.20 -9.57
CA ASN A 287 31.34 -22.02 -8.66
C ASN A 287 30.52 -21.13 -7.72
N PHE A 288 29.23 -20.96 -8.01
CA PHE A 288 28.37 -20.05 -7.26
C PHE A 288 28.11 -20.50 -5.82
N THR A 289 28.35 -21.78 -5.46
CA THR A 289 28.14 -22.25 -4.08
C THR A 289 29.12 -21.67 -3.07
N GLN A 290 30.19 -21.00 -3.54
CA GLN A 290 31.20 -20.35 -2.70
C GLN A 290 30.86 -18.90 -2.33
N TYR A 291 29.77 -18.33 -2.87
CA TYR A 291 29.42 -16.91 -2.74
C TYR A 291 28.05 -16.72 -2.08
N SER A 292 27.91 -15.69 -1.25
CA SER A 292 26.64 -15.25 -0.65
C SER A 292 26.09 -13.96 -1.28
N ARG A 293 26.90 -13.26 -2.07
CA ARG A 293 26.53 -12.02 -2.80
C ARG A 293 26.87 -12.15 -4.28
N LEU A 294 25.98 -11.67 -5.13
CA LEU A 294 26.15 -11.57 -6.58
C LEU A 294 25.93 -10.12 -7.02
N ALA A 295 26.95 -9.48 -7.57
CA ALA A 295 26.85 -8.18 -8.24
C ALA A 295 26.93 -8.37 -9.76
N ILE A 296 25.97 -7.82 -10.51
CA ILE A 296 25.94 -7.88 -11.98
C ILE A 296 26.07 -6.46 -12.51
N ILE A 297 27.14 -6.19 -13.27
CA ILE A 297 27.43 -4.88 -13.86
C ILE A 297 27.26 -4.97 -15.37
N PHE A 298 26.41 -4.13 -15.96
CA PHE A 298 26.06 -4.21 -17.38
C PHE A 298 25.83 -2.83 -18.02
N PRO A 299 26.01 -2.69 -19.35
CA PRO A 299 25.78 -1.44 -20.06
C PRO A 299 24.29 -1.20 -20.31
N SER A 300 23.80 -0.02 -19.95
CA SER A 300 22.52 0.51 -20.44
C SER A 300 22.53 2.04 -20.41
N SER A 301 21.79 2.65 -21.33
CA SER A 301 21.48 4.09 -21.35
C SER A 301 19.98 4.38 -21.21
N SER A 302 19.16 3.33 -21.00
CA SER A 302 17.69 3.42 -20.99
C SER A 302 17.03 3.01 -19.67
N CYS A 303 17.81 2.59 -18.66
CA CYS A 303 17.24 2.27 -17.36
C CYS A 303 16.81 3.53 -16.61
N SER A 304 15.65 3.47 -15.97
CA SER A 304 15.18 4.50 -15.05
C SER A 304 15.82 4.39 -13.65
N TRP A 305 16.97 3.72 -13.54
CA TRP A 305 17.67 3.42 -12.29
C TRP A 305 19.18 3.27 -12.52
N ALA A 306 19.97 3.63 -11.50
CA ALA A 306 21.43 3.51 -11.49
C ALA A 306 21.88 2.15 -10.95
N GLY A 307 21.16 1.65 -9.95
CA GLY A 307 21.24 0.29 -9.45
C GLY A 307 19.88 -0.23 -8.99
N LEU A 308 19.88 -1.51 -8.65
CA LEU A 308 18.73 -2.32 -8.28
C LEU A 308 19.24 -3.46 -7.39
N ALA A 309 18.56 -3.79 -6.29
CA ALA A 309 19.01 -4.83 -5.37
C ALA A 309 17.88 -5.60 -4.68
N GLU A 310 18.09 -6.90 -4.48
CA GLU A 310 17.28 -7.74 -3.58
C GLU A 310 17.45 -7.26 -2.13
N VAL A 311 16.34 -7.07 -1.40
CA VAL A 311 16.35 -6.71 0.03
C VAL A 311 16.56 -7.97 0.87
N GLY A 312 17.73 -8.06 1.48
CA GLY A 312 18.21 -9.25 2.15
C GLY A 312 18.53 -10.39 1.17
N CYS A 313 18.32 -11.63 1.62
CA CYS A 313 18.82 -12.81 0.93
C CYS A 313 17.74 -13.52 0.10
N GLY A 314 17.88 -13.48 -1.21
CA GLY A 314 17.13 -14.30 -2.16
C GLY A 314 17.73 -15.69 -2.35
N THR A 315 17.58 -16.21 -3.57
CA THR A 315 18.10 -17.50 -4.01
C THR A 315 19.04 -17.28 -5.20
N ILE A 316 20.17 -17.99 -5.21
CA ILE A 316 21.09 -18.08 -6.36
C ILE A 316 21.16 -19.56 -6.74
N SER A 317 20.82 -19.88 -7.99
CA SER A 317 20.82 -21.26 -8.53
C SER A 317 21.69 -21.31 -9.79
N SER A 318 22.72 -22.13 -9.76
CA SER A 318 23.65 -22.43 -10.86
C SER A 318 23.64 -23.95 -11.14
N ALA A 319 24.47 -24.44 -12.06
CA ALA A 319 24.66 -25.88 -12.24
C ALA A 319 25.41 -26.54 -11.06
N ASP A 320 26.23 -25.79 -10.32
CA ASP A 320 26.91 -26.24 -9.10
C ASP A 320 25.92 -26.58 -7.97
N GLY A 321 24.75 -25.92 -7.97
CA GLY A 321 23.72 -26.08 -6.96
C GLY A 321 22.95 -24.79 -6.66
N THR A 322 22.21 -24.80 -5.56
CA THR A 322 21.42 -23.66 -5.10
C THR A 322 21.88 -23.21 -3.72
N VAL A 323 22.17 -21.92 -3.58
CA VAL A 323 22.54 -21.28 -2.31
C VAL A 323 21.60 -20.13 -1.95
N THR A 324 21.52 -19.85 -0.65
CA THR A 324 20.89 -18.62 -0.16
C THR A 324 21.90 -17.49 -0.30
N GLY A 325 21.54 -16.45 -1.04
CA GLY A 325 22.40 -15.32 -1.34
C GLY A 325 21.60 -14.19 -1.98
N SER A 326 22.18 -13.00 -2.05
CA SER A 326 21.52 -11.79 -2.54
C SER A 326 22.10 -11.33 -3.87
N THR A 327 21.31 -10.61 -4.66
CA THR A 327 21.73 -10.05 -5.95
C THR A 327 21.57 -8.54 -6.01
N ALA A 328 22.56 -7.87 -6.58
CA ALA A 328 22.53 -6.47 -6.99
C ALA A 328 22.84 -6.36 -8.50
N TRP A 329 22.17 -5.44 -9.18
CA TRP A 329 22.38 -5.10 -10.58
C TRP A 329 22.74 -3.62 -10.66
N MET A 330 23.81 -3.27 -11.37
CA MET A 330 24.34 -1.91 -11.40
C MET A 330 24.76 -1.52 -12.82
N LEU A 331 24.57 -0.24 -13.17
CA LEU A 331 24.97 0.23 -14.50
C LEU A 331 26.46 0.50 -14.60
N SER A 332 27.05 0.02 -15.69
CA SER A 332 28.49 0.07 -15.91
C SER A 332 29.06 1.49 -15.95
N ASN A 333 28.29 2.49 -16.39
CA ASN A 333 28.76 3.88 -16.51
C ASN A 333 29.21 4.50 -15.17
N TYR A 334 28.75 3.97 -14.03
CA TYR A 334 29.17 4.42 -12.69
C TYR A 334 30.52 3.84 -12.23
N PHE A 335 31.09 2.88 -12.97
CA PHE A 335 32.39 2.24 -12.67
C PHE A 335 33.52 2.68 -13.61
N THR A 336 33.30 3.74 -14.40
CA THR A 336 34.29 4.25 -15.37
C THR A 336 35.45 4.97 -14.67
N PRO A 337 36.73 4.67 -14.97
CA PRO A 337 37.85 5.28 -14.26
C PRO A 337 38.01 6.78 -14.54
N SER A 338 37.82 7.60 -13.51
CA SER A 338 38.45 8.92 -13.36
C SER A 338 38.70 9.19 -11.86
N SER A 339 39.57 10.13 -11.53
CA SER A 339 39.97 10.44 -10.15
C SER A 339 38.83 10.96 -9.26
N THR A 340 37.71 11.38 -9.83
CA THR A 340 36.47 11.74 -9.11
C THR A 340 35.35 10.71 -9.26
N LEU A 341 35.52 9.69 -10.13
CA LEU A 341 34.51 8.68 -10.44
C LEU A 341 34.76 7.31 -9.77
N SER A 342 35.95 7.01 -9.25
CA SER A 342 36.16 5.78 -8.45
C SER A 342 35.18 5.70 -7.28
N ASP A 343 34.96 6.83 -6.59
CA ASP A 343 34.00 6.93 -5.50
C ASP A 343 32.54 6.76 -5.96
N TYR A 344 32.20 6.97 -7.24
CA TYR A 344 30.83 6.72 -7.74
C TYR A 344 30.54 5.21 -7.76
N GLY A 345 31.49 4.39 -8.18
CA GLY A 345 31.36 2.94 -8.14
C GLY A 345 31.30 2.41 -6.71
N VAL A 346 32.07 3.00 -5.78
CA VAL A 346 32.00 2.64 -4.36
C VAL A 346 30.64 3.01 -3.78
N LYS A 347 30.17 4.25 -3.95
CA LYS A 347 28.86 4.73 -3.47
C LYS A 347 27.71 3.84 -3.96
N LEU A 348 27.67 3.55 -5.26
CA LEU A 348 26.65 2.68 -5.84
C LEU A 348 26.72 1.27 -5.26
N ALA A 349 27.92 0.68 -5.17
CA ALA A 349 28.08 -0.66 -4.64
C ALA A 349 27.78 -0.75 -3.13
N THR A 350 28.12 0.25 -2.32
CA THR A 350 27.77 0.28 -0.88
C THR A 350 26.28 0.52 -0.63
N HIS A 351 25.60 1.22 -1.55
CA HIS A 351 24.16 1.38 -1.53
C HIS A 351 23.43 0.06 -1.86
N GLU A 352 23.66 -0.47 -3.06
CA GLU A 352 22.98 -1.68 -3.55
C GLU A 352 23.33 -2.92 -2.71
N LEU A 353 24.59 -3.04 -2.26
CA LEU A 353 24.95 -4.12 -1.35
C LEU A 353 24.44 -3.89 0.08
N GLY A 354 24.11 -2.65 0.48
CA GLY A 354 23.40 -2.35 1.71
C GLY A 354 22.00 -2.96 1.73
N HIS A 355 21.25 -2.86 0.63
CA HIS A 355 19.98 -3.57 0.45
C HIS A 355 20.14 -5.09 0.56
N ASN A 356 21.18 -5.65 -0.07
CA ASN A 356 21.52 -7.07 0.03
C ASN A 356 21.84 -7.53 1.46
N LEU A 357 22.37 -6.66 2.34
CA LEU A 357 22.51 -6.94 3.77
C LEU A 357 21.17 -6.86 4.55
N GLY A 358 20.12 -6.28 3.95
CA GLY A 358 18.77 -6.19 4.52
C GLY A 358 18.36 -4.77 4.94
N LEU A 359 19.07 -3.73 4.49
CA LEU A 359 18.67 -2.34 4.73
C LEU A 359 17.65 -1.84 3.70
N HIS A 360 16.88 -0.83 4.07
CA HIS A 360 16.22 0.06 3.12
C HIS A 360 16.92 1.43 3.13
N HIS A 361 16.35 2.43 2.46
CA HIS A 361 16.94 3.76 2.36
C HIS A 361 16.99 4.46 3.72
N SER A 362 17.90 5.43 3.82
CA SER A 362 17.94 6.38 4.93
C SER A 362 17.23 7.67 4.51
N SER A 363 16.07 7.89 5.10
CA SER A 363 15.14 8.95 4.76
C SER A 363 15.19 10.09 5.76
N SER A 364 14.59 11.23 5.44
CA SER A 364 14.21 12.24 6.44
C SER A 364 12.70 12.28 6.65
N ARG A 365 12.29 12.82 7.80
CA ARG A 365 10.88 12.99 8.15
C ARG A 365 10.62 14.39 8.67
N ASP A 366 10.03 15.20 7.80
CA ASP A 366 9.67 16.59 8.04
C ASP A 366 8.37 16.71 8.85
N PHE A 367 8.35 17.60 9.85
CA PHE A 367 7.16 17.97 10.62
C PHE A 367 6.83 19.48 10.52
N GLY A 368 7.47 20.20 9.59
CA GLY A 368 7.29 21.62 9.35
C GLY A 368 8.13 22.47 10.32
N ALA A 369 7.47 23.33 11.08
CA ALA A 369 8.14 24.26 12.00
C ALA A 369 8.55 23.63 13.35
N GLU A 370 8.54 22.29 13.46
CA GLU A 370 8.93 21.54 14.64
C GLU A 370 9.82 20.36 14.23
N ALA A 371 10.81 20.01 15.05
CA ALA A 371 11.70 18.87 14.79
C ALA A 371 10.98 17.51 14.85
N LEU A 372 9.89 17.40 15.61
CA LEU A 372 9.15 16.16 15.79
C LEU A 372 7.70 16.42 16.24
N GLY A 373 6.74 16.11 15.37
CA GLY A 373 5.31 16.23 15.66
C GLY A 373 4.79 15.20 16.67
N ALA A 374 3.53 15.33 17.09
CA ALA A 374 2.90 14.47 18.09
C ALA A 374 3.03 12.96 17.79
N PRO A 375 3.09 12.06 18.79
CA PRO A 375 3.13 10.61 18.58
C PRO A 375 2.05 10.12 17.61
N GLY A 376 2.43 9.29 16.65
CA GLY A 376 1.55 8.82 15.57
C GLY A 376 1.30 9.81 14.43
N THR A 377 1.85 11.03 14.47
CA THR A 377 1.81 11.97 13.33
C THR A 377 2.66 11.45 12.18
N ALA A 378 2.10 11.41 10.97
CA ALA A 378 2.76 10.81 9.81
C ALA A 378 4.02 11.56 9.35
N GLY A 379 4.08 12.88 9.50
CA GLY A 379 5.12 13.73 8.90
C GLY A 379 5.10 13.70 7.36
N THR A 380 6.06 14.37 6.72
CA THR A 380 6.34 14.23 5.29
C THR A 380 7.67 13.49 5.13
N LEU A 381 7.65 12.33 4.48
CA LEU A 381 8.86 11.55 4.25
C LEU A 381 9.56 12.00 2.96
N SER A 382 10.89 12.16 3.03
CA SER A 382 11.77 12.24 1.86
C SER A 382 12.67 11.01 1.86
N GLU A 383 12.46 10.10 0.91
CA GLU A 383 13.10 8.79 0.87
C GLU A 383 14.63 8.85 0.99
N TYR A 384 15.23 9.79 0.26
CA TYR A 384 16.66 10.09 0.21
C TYR A 384 16.96 11.40 0.96
N GLY A 385 16.28 11.59 2.10
CA GLY A 385 16.40 12.78 2.92
C GLY A 385 17.56 12.75 3.93
N ASP A 386 18.10 11.57 4.25
CA ASP A 386 19.31 11.46 5.07
C ASP A 386 20.55 11.63 4.19
N VAL A 387 20.89 12.90 3.93
CA VAL A 387 22.02 13.29 3.07
C VAL A 387 23.40 12.96 3.64
N PHE A 388 23.47 12.26 4.77
CA PHE A 388 24.69 11.85 5.49
C PHE A 388 24.90 10.33 5.55
N SER A 389 23.99 9.54 4.96
CA SER A 389 24.13 8.10 4.80
C SER A 389 24.26 7.72 3.33
N THR A 390 25.09 6.72 3.00
CA THR A 390 25.14 6.18 1.64
C THR A 390 23.82 5.50 1.23
N MET A 391 22.97 5.09 2.19
CA MET A 391 21.59 4.64 1.92
C MET A 391 20.61 5.80 1.70
N GLY A 392 21.01 7.05 1.95
CA GLY A 392 20.14 8.22 1.88
C GLY A 392 20.56 9.27 0.84
N SER A 393 21.78 9.26 0.31
CA SER A 393 22.17 10.09 -0.84
C SER A 393 23.46 9.60 -1.52
N TRP A 394 23.94 10.29 -2.57
CA TRP A 394 25.19 9.98 -3.28
C TRP A 394 26.47 10.34 -2.50
N ASN A 395 26.52 9.94 -1.24
CA ASN A 395 27.63 10.16 -0.33
C ASN A 395 28.26 8.83 0.09
N LEU A 396 29.37 8.92 0.79
CA LEU A 396 30.13 7.79 1.34
C LEU A 396 29.86 7.58 2.84
N GLY A 397 28.88 8.29 3.40
CA GLY A 397 28.64 8.32 4.84
C GLY A 397 28.18 6.98 5.40
N HIS A 398 28.55 6.73 6.64
CA HIS A 398 28.18 5.54 7.40
C HIS A 398 26.66 5.36 7.48
N TYR A 399 26.21 4.10 7.38
CA TYR A 399 24.84 3.73 7.73
C TYR A 399 24.52 4.24 9.15
N PRO A 400 23.34 4.84 9.42
CA PRO A 400 22.98 5.34 10.75
C PRO A 400 22.86 4.23 11.81
N ALA A 401 22.88 4.61 13.09
CA ALA A 401 22.85 3.67 14.22
C ALA A 401 21.72 2.63 14.16
N PRO A 402 20.45 2.96 13.78
CA PRO A 402 19.41 1.94 13.60
C PRO A 402 19.76 0.89 12.53
N HIS A 403 20.32 1.32 11.39
CA HIS A 403 20.78 0.41 10.33
C HIS A 403 21.98 -0.44 10.78
N LYS A 404 23.01 0.15 11.39
CA LYS A 404 24.12 -0.63 11.98
C LYS A 404 23.64 -1.63 13.03
N LYS A 405 22.60 -1.28 13.81
CA LYS A 405 21.96 -2.19 14.75
C LYS A 405 21.25 -3.36 14.05
N MET A 406 20.48 -3.09 12.99
CA MET A 406 19.82 -4.13 12.18
C MET A 406 20.82 -5.13 11.59
N LEU A 407 21.99 -4.66 11.15
CA LEU A 407 23.06 -5.50 10.62
C LEU A 407 23.88 -6.25 11.70
N ASN A 408 23.54 -6.10 12.97
CA ASN A 408 24.30 -6.64 14.12
C ASN A 408 25.73 -6.10 14.23
N TRP A 409 26.02 -4.93 13.65
CA TRP A 409 27.30 -4.23 13.79
C TRP A 409 27.38 -3.46 15.12
N MET A 410 26.24 -3.20 15.76
CA MET A 410 26.16 -2.55 17.07
C MET A 410 25.36 -3.38 18.10
N THR A 411 25.78 -3.30 19.36
CA THR A 411 25.26 -4.12 20.46
C THR A 411 24.70 -3.26 21.60
N GLU A 412 23.48 -3.61 22.04
CA GLU A 412 22.87 -3.02 23.24
C GLU A 412 23.71 -3.38 24.48
N GLY A 413 23.96 -2.40 25.34
CA GLY A 413 24.85 -2.53 26.50
C GLY A 413 26.35 -2.40 26.17
N GLY A 414 26.72 -2.46 24.89
CA GLY A 414 28.05 -2.18 24.35
C GLY A 414 28.07 -0.82 23.66
N THR A 415 28.07 -0.82 22.32
CA THR A 415 28.10 0.40 21.51
C THR A 415 26.80 1.21 21.52
N ILE A 416 25.69 0.60 21.93
CA ILE A 416 24.39 1.28 22.13
C ILE A 416 24.00 1.27 23.60
N ARG A 417 23.49 2.41 24.09
CA ARG A 417 22.77 2.51 25.36
C ARG A 417 21.28 2.77 25.11
N THR A 418 20.42 1.80 25.39
CA THR A 418 19.00 2.07 25.63
C THR A 418 18.81 2.97 26.85
N VAL A 419 18.04 4.04 26.71
CA VAL A 419 17.74 5.05 27.76
C VAL A 419 16.22 5.16 27.92
N THR A 420 15.74 4.90 29.14
CA THR A 420 14.30 4.96 29.52
C THR A 420 14.07 5.71 30.83
N SER A 421 15.07 6.44 31.31
CA SER A 421 15.07 7.20 32.56
C SER A 421 16.11 8.32 32.47
N ASN A 422 16.05 9.28 33.41
CA ASN A 422 17.03 10.38 33.46
C ASN A 422 18.46 9.86 33.57
N GLY A 423 19.41 10.52 32.89
CA GLY A 423 20.83 10.19 32.96
C GLY A 423 21.70 11.10 32.12
N SER A 424 23.00 11.11 32.44
CA SER A 424 24.05 11.82 31.73
C SER A 424 24.94 10.81 31.00
N PHE A 425 25.27 11.10 29.74
CA PHE A 425 25.98 10.19 28.84
C PHE A 425 27.12 10.90 28.11
N SER A 426 28.24 10.20 27.94
CA SER A 426 29.38 10.64 27.12
C SER A 426 29.49 9.72 25.92
N VAL A 427 29.07 10.21 24.75
CA VAL A 427 29.00 9.48 23.47
C VAL A 427 30.28 9.73 22.68
N GLN A 428 30.97 8.69 22.24
CA GLN A 428 32.19 8.78 21.42
C GLN A 428 31.85 8.87 19.92
N PRO A 429 32.76 9.41 19.08
CA PRO A 429 32.53 9.52 17.64
C PRO A 429 32.17 8.19 16.98
N PHE A 430 31.23 8.25 16.06
CA PHE A 430 30.56 7.12 15.42
C PHE A 430 31.47 6.31 14.48
N GLU A 431 32.61 6.88 14.11
CA GLU A 431 33.65 6.35 13.20
C GLU A 431 34.78 5.64 13.96
N MET A 432 34.86 5.80 15.28
CA MET A 432 35.90 5.16 16.11
C MET A 432 35.66 3.65 16.24
N GLY A 433 36.72 2.86 16.46
CA GLY A 433 36.61 1.41 16.64
C GLY A 433 35.76 0.99 17.85
N ALA A 434 35.21 -0.24 17.79
CA ALA A 434 34.31 -0.77 18.80
C ALA A 434 34.94 -0.83 20.21
N GLY A 435 34.08 -0.64 21.23
CA GLY A 435 34.45 -0.77 22.65
C GLY A 435 33.96 0.37 23.54
N THR A 436 33.29 1.38 22.98
CA THR A 436 32.79 2.56 23.70
C THR A 436 31.34 2.87 23.33
N LEU A 437 30.71 3.87 23.95
CA LEU A 437 29.30 4.23 23.73
C LEU A 437 29.17 5.16 22.53
N GLN A 438 28.64 4.67 21.40
CA GLN A 438 28.62 5.41 20.13
C GLN A 438 27.22 5.83 19.68
N ALA A 439 26.16 5.26 20.27
CA ALA A 439 24.80 5.72 20.08
C ALA A 439 23.93 5.58 21.34
N LEU A 440 23.00 6.50 21.53
CA LEU A 440 21.91 6.37 22.49
C LEU A 440 20.63 5.96 21.76
N LYS A 441 19.86 5.05 22.36
CA LYS A 441 18.50 4.71 21.92
C LYS A 441 17.54 5.17 23.01
N ILE A 442 16.98 6.36 22.85
CA ILE A 442 16.24 7.08 23.89
C ILE A 442 14.74 6.91 23.67
N GLN A 443 14.02 6.44 24.70
CA GLN A 443 12.58 6.23 24.59
C GLN A 443 11.87 7.58 24.46
N ARG A 444 10.97 7.71 23.47
CA ARG A 444 10.15 8.90 23.29
C ARG A 444 9.04 8.90 24.36
N GLY A 445 9.29 9.67 25.41
CA GLY A 445 8.45 9.69 26.62
C GLY A 445 8.49 8.38 27.42
N THR A 446 7.64 8.27 28.44
CA THR A 446 7.56 7.10 29.33
C THR A 446 6.35 6.22 29.02
N GLY A 447 6.56 5.08 28.35
CA GLY A 447 5.53 4.04 28.14
C GLY A 447 5.13 3.75 26.69
N GLY A 448 5.77 4.40 25.70
CA GLY A 448 5.55 4.13 24.26
C GLY A 448 6.53 3.13 23.65
N SER A 449 6.30 2.77 22.38
CA SER A 449 7.22 1.96 21.55
C SER A 449 8.16 2.81 20.68
N ASP A 450 8.05 4.12 20.77
CA ASP A 450 8.74 5.09 19.92
C ASP A 450 10.08 5.50 20.55
N TRP A 451 11.07 5.78 19.71
CA TRP A 451 12.45 6.07 20.11
C TRP A 451 13.03 7.19 19.27
N VAL A 452 13.92 7.98 19.87
CA VAL A 452 14.90 8.78 19.13
C VAL A 452 16.28 8.17 19.32
N TRP A 453 16.98 7.98 18.23
CA TRP A 453 18.37 7.51 18.20
C TRP A 453 19.26 8.73 18.09
N LEU A 454 20.33 8.76 18.88
CA LEU A 454 21.31 9.84 18.89
C LEU A 454 22.69 9.25 18.59
N GLU A 455 23.36 9.79 17.58
CA GLU A 455 24.75 9.50 17.23
C GLU A 455 25.59 10.78 17.22
N PHE A 456 26.89 10.65 17.43
CA PHE A 456 27.85 11.76 17.36
C PHE A 456 28.84 11.49 16.25
N ARG A 457 28.75 12.22 15.13
CA ARG A 457 29.68 12.05 14.00
C ARG A 457 30.84 13.03 14.06
N GLN A 458 31.99 12.64 13.52
CA GLN A 458 33.17 13.50 13.34
C GLN A 458 33.84 13.22 11.98
N PRO A 459 34.61 14.17 11.40
CA PRO A 459 35.28 14.00 10.11
C PRO A 459 36.54 13.12 10.22
N VAL A 460 36.36 11.89 10.71
CA VAL A 460 37.40 10.89 10.99
C VAL A 460 37.18 9.67 10.09
N GLY A 461 38.23 8.88 9.87
CA GLY A 461 38.17 7.74 8.95
C GLY A 461 38.22 8.14 7.48
N ASN A 462 38.06 7.17 6.58
CA ASN A 462 38.15 7.40 5.14
C ASN A 462 36.83 7.89 4.53
N TYR A 463 35.71 7.71 5.23
CA TYR A 463 34.36 7.79 4.66
C TYR A 463 33.58 9.02 5.14
N ASP A 464 33.31 9.15 6.43
CA ASP A 464 32.55 10.30 6.97
C ASP A 464 33.34 11.61 6.87
N SER A 465 34.67 11.56 6.78
CA SER A 465 35.52 12.71 6.40
C SER A 465 35.21 13.33 5.02
N THR A 466 34.30 12.74 4.23
CA THR A 466 33.77 13.32 2.97
C THR A 466 32.50 14.15 3.13
N LEU A 467 31.86 14.13 4.30
CA LEU A 467 30.57 14.78 4.54
C LEU A 467 30.73 16.29 4.81
N GLY A 468 29.61 17.02 4.70
CA GLY A 468 29.56 18.45 4.98
C GLY A 468 29.71 18.76 6.48
N LEU A 469 30.36 19.88 6.81
CA LEU A 469 30.81 20.19 8.18
C LEU A 469 29.72 20.29 9.26
N GLN A 470 28.46 20.52 8.87
CA GLN A 470 27.34 20.74 9.78
C GLN A 470 26.96 19.49 10.62
N ILE A 471 27.15 18.28 10.06
CA ILE A 471 26.86 16.98 10.73
C ILE A 471 27.88 16.61 11.83
N PHE A 472 28.83 17.50 12.10
CA PHE A 472 29.85 17.35 13.14
C PHE A 472 29.67 18.38 14.25
N SER A 473 28.52 19.06 14.29
CA SER A 473 28.26 20.19 15.19
C SER A 473 27.65 19.76 16.53
N GLY A 474 27.03 18.57 16.60
CA GLY A 474 26.49 18.03 17.83
C GLY A 474 25.89 16.63 17.69
N ALA A 475 24.64 16.48 18.10
CA ALA A 475 23.90 15.22 18.05
C ALA A 475 23.08 15.11 16.76
N THR A 476 23.42 14.13 15.92
CA THR A 476 22.56 13.71 14.80
C THR A 476 21.46 12.81 15.36
N ILE A 477 20.19 13.06 14.99
CA ILE A 477 19.04 12.36 15.59
C ILE A 477 18.12 11.72 14.53
N HIS A 478 17.82 10.43 14.72
CA HIS A 478 16.85 9.69 13.91
C HIS A 478 15.64 9.24 14.73
N TYR A 479 14.43 9.44 14.20
CA TYR A 479 13.19 8.96 14.78
C TYR A 479 12.87 7.52 14.36
N GLN A 480 12.48 6.69 15.32
CA GLN A 480 11.97 5.36 15.11
C GLN A 480 10.62 5.21 15.80
N ASP A 481 9.57 5.02 15.01
CA ASP A 481 8.25 4.62 15.51
C ASP A 481 7.80 3.33 14.83
N SER A 482 6.50 3.00 14.96
CA SER A 482 5.93 1.88 14.22
C SER A 482 6.09 2.03 12.69
N THR A 483 5.88 3.22 12.13
CA THR A 483 5.88 3.46 10.68
C THR A 483 7.26 3.38 10.02
N THR A 484 8.36 3.60 10.75
CA THR A 484 9.74 3.55 10.22
C THR A 484 10.13 2.24 9.55
N GLY A 485 9.62 1.09 10.04
CA GLY A 485 9.88 -0.22 9.41
C GLY A 485 11.37 -0.60 9.44
N ILE A 486 11.98 -0.73 8.26
CA ILE A 486 13.41 -1.05 8.05
C ILE A 486 14.21 0.12 7.42
N HIS A 487 13.66 1.33 7.46
CA HIS A 487 14.35 2.58 7.08
C HIS A 487 15.00 3.23 8.32
N THR A 488 15.68 4.35 8.12
CA THR A 488 15.96 5.36 9.16
C THR A 488 15.27 6.67 8.81
N HIS A 489 14.75 7.41 9.80
CA HIS A 489 14.14 8.74 9.57
C HIS A 489 14.95 9.82 10.29
N LEU A 490 15.83 10.52 9.59
CA LEU A 490 16.54 11.70 10.08
C LEU A 490 15.53 12.79 10.46
N LEU A 491 15.72 13.42 11.62
CA LEU A 491 14.99 14.62 12.05
C LEU A 491 15.82 15.87 11.79
N ASP A 492 15.16 16.99 11.51
CA ASP A 492 15.78 18.31 11.49
C ASP A 492 15.63 18.97 12.86
N LEU A 493 16.74 19.18 13.58
CA LEU A 493 16.75 19.87 14.87
C LEU A 493 16.99 21.39 14.72
N THR A 494 16.95 21.90 13.49
CA THR A 494 17.01 23.31 13.09
C THR A 494 15.82 23.76 12.20
N PRO A 495 14.56 23.44 12.58
CA PRO A 495 13.37 23.65 11.74
C PRO A 495 13.01 25.14 11.49
N GLU A 496 13.81 26.08 11.99
CA GLU A 496 13.79 27.48 11.55
C GLU A 496 14.31 27.66 10.11
N THR A 497 14.99 26.65 9.55
CA THR A 497 15.37 26.59 8.14
C THR A 497 14.54 25.54 7.38
N SER A 498 14.80 25.38 6.08
CA SER A 498 14.26 24.27 5.28
C SER A 498 15.38 23.39 4.71
N SER A 499 16.54 23.41 5.34
CA SER A 499 17.74 22.70 4.91
C SER A 499 17.87 21.38 5.65
N TRP A 500 18.10 20.31 4.90
CA TRP A 500 18.44 19.00 5.44
C TRP A 500 19.96 18.80 5.58
N THR A 501 20.74 19.87 5.40
CA THR A 501 22.21 19.83 5.51
C THR A 501 22.75 20.25 6.87
N ASP A 502 21.87 20.58 7.82
CA ASP A 502 22.20 21.04 9.18
C ASP A 502 21.30 20.44 10.29
N PRO A 503 20.93 19.15 10.23
CA PRO A 503 19.94 18.52 11.12
C PRO A 503 20.39 18.35 12.58
N ASP A 504 21.64 18.68 12.91
CA ASP A 504 22.26 18.37 14.20
C ASP A 504 21.68 19.23 15.33
N LEU A 505 21.38 18.61 16.47
CA LEU A 505 21.26 19.34 17.74
C LEU A 505 22.66 19.75 18.19
N ALA A 506 23.10 20.91 17.75
CA ALA A 506 24.45 21.43 17.96
C ALA A 506 24.87 21.49 19.45
N ALA A 507 26.17 21.45 19.70
CA ALA A 507 26.72 21.55 21.05
C ALA A 507 26.22 22.80 21.81
N THR A 508 25.95 22.65 23.11
CA THR A 508 25.34 23.65 24.02
C THR A 508 23.87 24.00 23.72
N LYS A 509 23.17 23.20 22.89
CA LYS A 509 21.74 23.32 22.63
C LYS A 509 20.92 22.26 23.37
N SER A 510 19.61 22.51 23.43
CA SER A 510 18.62 21.67 24.08
C SER A 510 17.45 21.46 23.13
N TRP A 511 16.93 20.23 23.07
CA TRP A 511 15.67 19.90 22.42
C TRP A 511 14.68 19.38 23.46
N ILE A 512 13.41 19.77 23.32
CA ILE A 512 12.30 19.33 24.16
C ILE A 512 11.24 18.76 23.23
N ASP A 513 10.81 17.53 23.50
CA ASP A 513 9.66 16.95 22.81
C ASP A 513 8.39 17.58 23.38
N ASN A 514 7.82 18.54 22.64
CA ASN A 514 6.62 19.28 23.00
C ASN A 514 5.43 18.37 23.41
N TYR A 515 5.41 17.11 22.96
CA TYR A 515 4.27 16.21 23.12
C TYR A 515 4.46 15.12 24.19
N THR A 516 5.68 14.98 24.73
CA THR A 516 5.98 14.01 25.79
C THR A 516 6.71 14.69 26.96
N ASN A 517 7.33 13.91 27.83
CA ASN A 517 8.19 14.42 28.89
C ASN A 517 9.69 14.44 28.51
N LEU A 518 10.07 14.01 27.31
CA LEU A 518 11.46 13.89 26.91
C LEU A 518 12.12 15.25 26.64
N ARG A 519 13.31 15.44 27.20
CA ARG A 519 14.24 16.52 26.89
C ARG A 519 15.66 15.96 26.73
N ILE A 520 16.39 16.49 25.74
CA ILE A 520 17.78 16.16 25.45
C ILE A 520 18.60 17.46 25.48
N ASP A 521 19.61 17.52 26.33
CA ASP A 521 20.54 18.65 26.44
C ASP A 521 21.94 18.21 26.01
N VAL A 522 22.47 18.81 24.95
CA VAL A 522 23.86 18.57 24.52
C VAL A 522 24.76 19.53 25.29
N THR A 523 25.25 19.12 26.45
CA THR A 523 25.96 19.99 27.39
C THR A 523 27.35 20.43 26.92
N GLY A 524 27.95 19.70 25.97
CA GLY A 524 29.14 20.13 25.25
C GLY A 524 29.75 19.04 24.36
N ALA A 525 30.60 19.44 23.42
CA ALA A 525 31.30 18.53 22.50
C ALA A 525 32.81 18.78 22.53
N THR A 526 33.57 17.70 22.32
CA THR A 526 34.99 17.69 21.98
C THR A 526 35.18 16.77 20.76
N PRO A 527 36.32 16.82 20.04
CA PRO A 527 36.58 15.91 18.92
C PRO A 527 36.55 14.41 19.25
N SER A 528 36.48 14.04 20.54
CA SER A 528 36.49 12.65 21.01
C SER A 528 35.27 12.29 21.88
N THR A 529 34.38 13.23 22.22
CA THR A 529 33.21 12.97 23.08
C THR A 529 32.15 14.06 22.97
N LEU A 530 30.89 13.66 22.84
CA LEU A 530 29.69 14.47 23.03
C LEU A 530 29.07 14.16 24.39
N ASN A 531 28.82 15.17 25.22
CA ASN A 531 28.14 15.01 26.49
C ASN A 531 26.65 15.38 26.35
N VAL A 532 25.78 14.48 26.80
CA VAL A 532 24.33 14.56 26.62
C VAL A 532 23.62 14.22 27.93
N ASP A 533 22.78 15.13 28.42
CA ASP A 533 21.83 14.84 29.49
C ASP A 533 20.46 14.51 28.87
N VAL A 534 19.87 13.39 29.29
CA VAL A 534 18.51 12.98 28.93
C VAL A 534 17.64 13.10 30.17
N THR A 535 16.51 13.77 30.06
CA THR A 535 15.57 13.96 31.17
C THR A 535 14.12 13.70 30.77
N TYR A 536 13.36 13.12 31.69
CA TYR A 536 11.93 12.89 31.62
C TYR A 536 11.25 13.75 32.69
N GLY A 537 10.67 14.87 32.26
CA GLY A 537 9.99 15.85 33.11
C GLY A 537 8.48 15.59 33.33
N PRO A 538 7.71 16.61 33.71
CA PRO A 538 6.25 16.58 33.60
C PRO A 538 5.83 16.65 32.12
N ILE A 539 4.77 15.94 31.74
CA ILE A 539 4.21 15.99 30.37
C ILE A 539 3.35 17.27 30.26
N PRO A 540 3.58 18.17 29.29
CA PRO A 540 2.72 19.32 29.07
C PRO A 540 1.34 18.89 28.54
N CYS A 541 0.33 19.76 28.64
CA CYS A 541 -0.94 19.55 27.95
C CYS A 541 -0.99 20.36 26.64
N LEU A 542 -0.86 19.67 25.52
CA LEU A 542 -1.12 20.16 24.17
C LEU A 542 -2.36 19.47 23.57
N PRO A 543 -3.43 20.25 23.30
CA PRO A 543 -4.58 19.79 22.54
C PRO A 543 -4.26 19.56 21.06
N ALA A 544 -4.79 18.50 20.45
CA ALA A 544 -4.61 18.16 19.05
C ALA A 544 -5.96 17.88 18.33
N ASN A 545 -5.91 17.79 16.99
CA ASN A 545 -7.06 17.32 16.20
C ASN A 545 -7.23 15.81 16.37
N PRO A 546 -8.44 15.29 16.66
CA PRO A 546 -8.66 13.86 16.80
C PRO A 546 -8.54 13.13 15.46
N THR A 547 -8.19 11.84 15.49
CA THR A 547 -8.29 10.97 14.31
C THR A 547 -9.66 10.28 14.32
N VAL A 548 -10.31 10.18 13.16
CA VAL A 548 -11.59 9.47 13.00
C VAL A 548 -11.48 8.46 11.86
N THR A 549 -11.88 7.22 12.10
CA THR A 549 -11.90 6.14 11.10
C THR A 549 -13.25 5.43 11.10
N LEU A 550 -13.65 4.88 9.94
CA LEU A 550 -14.92 4.17 9.75
C LEU A 550 -14.66 2.78 9.18
N SER A 551 -15.38 1.77 9.66
CA SER A 551 -15.30 0.39 9.16
C SER A 551 -16.69 -0.28 9.19
N PRO A 552 -17.09 -1.09 8.19
CA PRO A 552 -16.35 -1.44 6.97
C PRO A 552 -16.22 -0.27 5.97
N PRO A 553 -15.21 -0.28 5.08
CA PRO A 553 -14.91 0.88 4.22
C PRO A 553 -15.88 1.06 3.05
N ASN A 554 -16.49 -0.01 2.52
CA ASN A 554 -17.51 0.06 1.46
C ASN A 554 -18.54 -1.10 1.53
N PRO A 555 -19.39 -1.15 2.57
CA PRO A 555 -20.54 -2.07 2.62
C PRO A 555 -21.51 -1.87 1.45
N SER A 556 -22.19 -2.95 1.07
CA SER A 556 -23.27 -2.93 0.07
C SER A 556 -24.65 -2.99 0.75
N VAL A 557 -25.63 -2.26 0.23
CA VAL A 557 -26.94 -2.05 0.86
C VAL A 557 -28.03 -1.80 -0.19
N TYR A 558 -29.28 -2.14 0.10
CA TYR A 558 -30.43 -1.83 -0.76
C TYR A 558 -31.09 -0.50 -0.33
N ALA A 559 -31.67 0.24 -1.28
CA ALA A 559 -32.48 1.41 -0.98
C ALA A 559 -33.67 1.03 -0.06
N GLY A 560 -33.96 1.87 0.95
CA GLY A 560 -34.93 1.57 2.01
C GLY A 560 -34.39 0.74 3.19
N SER A 561 -33.12 0.31 3.16
CA SER A 561 -32.45 -0.39 4.27
C SER A 561 -31.48 0.53 5.03
N SER A 562 -30.90 0.05 6.13
CA SER A 562 -29.85 0.77 6.87
C SER A 562 -28.51 0.05 6.80
N VAL A 563 -27.43 0.80 6.96
CA VAL A 563 -26.05 0.31 7.02
C VAL A 563 -25.35 0.86 8.27
N ASN A 564 -24.51 0.04 8.90
CA ASN A 564 -23.83 0.36 10.15
C ASN A 564 -22.31 0.45 9.95
N TYR A 565 -21.69 1.45 10.57
CA TYR A 565 -20.24 1.64 10.63
C TYR A 565 -19.79 1.68 12.08
N ALA A 566 -18.71 0.98 12.42
CA ALA A 566 -17.92 1.28 13.60
C ALA A 566 -17.12 2.56 13.32
N VAL A 567 -17.38 3.61 14.09
CA VAL A 567 -16.66 4.89 14.05
C VAL A 567 -15.71 4.91 15.23
N THR A 568 -14.41 4.80 14.94
CA THR A 568 -13.37 4.87 15.96
C THR A 568 -12.77 6.27 15.99
N VAL A 569 -12.77 6.87 17.18
CA VAL A 569 -12.25 8.22 17.44
C VAL A 569 -11.05 8.09 18.38
N THR A 570 -9.92 8.64 17.96
CA THR A 570 -8.68 8.72 18.76
C THR A 570 -8.50 10.15 19.25
N ASN A 571 -8.34 10.32 20.55
CA ASN A 571 -7.92 11.59 21.13
C ASN A 571 -6.40 11.70 21.03
N ASN A 572 -5.92 12.58 20.13
CA ASN A 572 -4.49 12.77 19.87
C ASN A 572 -3.82 13.77 20.84
N ASP A 573 -4.54 14.24 21.87
CA ASP A 573 -3.94 15.08 22.91
C ASP A 573 -2.76 14.37 23.60
N SER A 574 -1.77 15.16 24.01
CA SER A 574 -0.67 14.71 24.86
C SER A 574 -1.17 14.16 26.20
N LEU A 575 -0.44 13.19 26.77
CA LEU A 575 -0.78 12.54 28.05
C LEU A 575 -0.88 13.50 29.26
N GLY A 576 -0.36 14.73 29.17
CA GLY A 576 -0.52 15.75 30.22
C GLY A 576 -1.92 16.39 30.29
N CYS A 577 -2.81 16.13 29.32
CA CYS A 577 -4.16 16.68 29.30
C CYS A 577 -5.18 15.86 30.10
N SER A 578 -6.31 16.48 30.44
CA SER A 578 -7.49 15.77 30.97
C SER A 578 -8.30 15.12 29.83
N PRO A 579 -9.07 14.04 30.11
CA PRO A 579 -10.01 13.47 29.14
C PRO A 579 -11.01 14.51 28.60
N ARG A 580 -11.34 14.42 27.30
CA ARG A 580 -12.25 15.35 26.61
C ARG A 580 -13.49 14.66 26.10
N VAL A 581 -14.59 15.41 26.03
CA VAL A 581 -15.81 15.02 25.32
C VAL A 581 -15.67 15.41 23.85
N PHE A 582 -15.95 14.48 22.94
CA PHE A 582 -15.99 14.71 21.50
C PHE A 582 -17.43 14.64 20.99
N ASN A 583 -17.90 15.70 20.33
CA ASN A 583 -19.20 15.73 19.67
C ASN A 583 -19.10 15.12 18.28
N LEU A 584 -19.91 14.10 18.01
CA LEU A 584 -19.89 13.35 16.76
C LEU A 584 -21.02 13.77 15.82
N SER A 585 -20.69 13.94 14.54
CA SER A 585 -21.63 14.33 13.50
C SER A 585 -21.32 13.63 12.17
N SER A 586 -22.29 13.62 11.25
CA SER A 586 -22.14 13.09 9.90
C SER A 586 -23.02 13.91 8.96
N SER A 587 -22.46 14.34 7.83
CA SER A 587 -23.07 15.27 6.86
C SER A 587 -23.28 14.66 5.47
N GLN A 588 -22.67 13.50 5.20
CA GLN A 588 -22.67 12.82 3.90
C GLN A 588 -23.18 11.37 4.05
N PRO A 589 -24.11 10.91 3.18
CA PRO A 589 -24.90 11.71 2.26
C PRO A 589 -25.89 12.60 3.04
N SER A 590 -26.09 13.83 2.58
CA SER A 590 -26.91 14.83 3.30
C SER A 590 -28.41 14.49 3.36
N THR A 591 -28.87 13.61 2.46
CA THR A 591 -30.26 13.11 2.42
C THR A 591 -30.49 11.86 3.25
N TRP A 592 -29.45 11.28 3.87
CA TRP A 592 -29.55 10.00 4.60
C TRP A 592 -29.60 10.25 6.12
N PRO A 593 -30.70 9.89 6.81
CA PRO A 593 -30.78 9.96 8.26
C PRO A 593 -29.63 9.21 8.94
N SER A 594 -29.07 9.82 9.98
CA SER A 594 -27.85 9.40 10.65
C SER A 594 -28.08 9.31 12.15
N VAL A 595 -27.74 8.18 12.77
CA VAL A 595 -27.89 7.96 14.22
C VAL A 595 -26.60 7.37 14.77
N PHE A 596 -26.07 7.95 15.84
CA PHE A 596 -24.96 7.37 16.61
C PHE A 596 -25.49 6.66 17.86
N SER A 597 -24.97 5.48 18.19
CA SER A 597 -25.25 4.81 19.47
C SER A 597 -24.76 5.62 20.69
N GLN A 598 -23.68 6.38 20.49
CA GLN A 598 -23.18 7.39 21.42
C GLN A 598 -22.56 8.53 20.60
N SER A 599 -23.09 9.75 20.73
CA SER A 599 -22.64 10.95 20.01
C SER A 599 -21.71 11.87 20.81
N LEU A 600 -21.56 11.62 22.13
CA LEU A 600 -20.70 12.38 23.05
C LEU A 600 -19.79 11.45 23.87
N PRO A 601 -18.88 10.68 23.25
CA PRO A 601 -17.85 9.94 23.99
C PRO A 601 -16.89 10.87 24.74
N THR A 602 -16.56 10.49 25.98
CA THR A 602 -15.41 11.03 26.72
C THR A 602 -14.20 10.13 26.49
N ILE A 603 -13.07 10.70 26.05
CA ILE A 603 -11.88 9.95 25.65
C ILE A 603 -10.65 10.55 26.32
N SER A 604 -9.89 9.71 27.05
CA SER A 604 -8.59 10.08 27.62
C SER A 604 -7.57 10.43 26.53
N PRO A 605 -6.54 11.25 26.82
CA PRO A 605 -5.49 11.53 25.84
C PRO A 605 -4.80 10.25 25.35
N SER A 606 -4.27 10.29 24.12
CA SER A 606 -3.62 9.17 23.43
C SER A 606 -4.43 7.85 23.41
N SER A 607 -5.75 7.93 23.60
CA SER A 607 -6.66 6.78 23.70
C SER A 607 -7.71 6.81 22.60
N SER A 608 -8.29 5.65 22.27
CA SER A 608 -9.37 5.53 21.28
C SER A 608 -10.64 4.94 21.89
N THR A 609 -11.80 5.30 21.32
CA THR A 609 -13.07 4.60 21.57
C THR A 609 -13.80 4.36 20.25
N SER A 610 -14.76 3.43 20.24
CA SER A 610 -15.57 3.11 19.06
C SER A 610 -17.07 3.17 19.36
N THR A 611 -17.83 3.74 18.43
CA THR A 611 -19.30 3.89 18.50
C THR A 611 -19.92 3.44 17.17
N THR A 612 -21.21 3.08 17.15
CA THR A 612 -21.89 2.70 15.90
C THR A 612 -22.58 3.91 15.28
N LEU A 613 -22.26 4.21 14.02
CA LEU A 613 -23.03 5.10 13.14
C LEU A 613 -23.96 4.26 12.26
N THR A 614 -25.27 4.43 12.42
CA THR A 614 -26.30 3.90 11.51
C THR A 614 -26.67 4.96 10.49
N LYS A 615 -26.53 4.64 9.20
CA LYS A 615 -27.06 5.40 8.07
C LYS A 615 -28.28 4.69 7.51
N SER A 616 -29.42 5.36 7.44
CA SER A 616 -30.62 4.84 6.76
C SER A 616 -30.66 5.35 5.33
N VAL A 617 -30.69 4.44 4.36
CA VAL A 617 -30.78 4.75 2.92
C VAL A 617 -32.26 4.95 2.58
N PRO A 618 -32.69 6.14 2.14
CA PRO A 618 -34.08 6.34 1.72
C PRO A 618 -34.51 5.39 0.59
N THR A 619 -35.81 5.14 0.47
CA THR A 619 -36.37 4.45 -0.69
C THR A 619 -36.21 5.31 -1.95
N GLY A 620 -36.02 4.67 -3.12
CA GLY A 620 -35.86 5.38 -4.39
C GLY A 620 -34.51 6.07 -4.60
N ILE A 621 -33.54 5.89 -3.69
CA ILE A 621 -32.13 6.21 -3.98
C ILE A 621 -31.64 5.30 -5.11
N ALA A 622 -31.01 5.89 -6.12
CA ALA A 622 -30.45 5.17 -7.26
C ALA A 622 -29.30 4.25 -6.84
N GLU A 623 -29.04 3.22 -7.63
CA GLU A 623 -27.82 2.42 -7.51
C GLU A 623 -26.56 3.28 -7.71
N GLY A 624 -25.53 3.01 -6.92
CA GLY A 624 -24.30 3.80 -6.95
C GLY A 624 -23.55 3.82 -5.61
N MET A 625 -22.36 4.40 -5.64
CA MET A 625 -21.46 4.49 -4.49
C MET A 625 -21.46 5.90 -3.88
N TYR A 626 -22.01 5.99 -2.69
CA TYR A 626 -22.19 7.23 -1.93
C TYR A 626 -21.09 7.37 -0.86
N VAL A 627 -20.59 8.59 -0.64
CA VAL A 627 -19.61 8.85 0.44
C VAL A 627 -20.35 8.94 1.77
N VAL A 628 -19.76 8.35 2.81
CA VAL A 628 -20.18 8.47 4.21
C VAL A 628 -19.04 9.13 4.98
N ASP A 629 -19.33 10.18 5.74
CA ASP A 629 -18.39 10.84 6.64
C ASP A 629 -18.74 10.57 8.11
N SER A 630 -17.76 10.75 9.00
CA SER A 630 -18.03 11.05 10.41
C SER A 630 -16.99 12.04 10.90
N SER A 631 -17.45 13.10 11.57
CA SER A 631 -16.60 14.10 12.20
C SER A 631 -16.66 13.97 13.73
N ALA A 632 -15.56 14.28 14.39
CA ALA A 632 -15.44 14.40 15.84
C ALA A 632 -14.87 15.79 16.18
N GLN A 633 -15.58 16.55 17.02
CA GLN A 633 -15.18 17.91 17.40
C GLN A 633 -15.11 18.08 18.91
N SER A 634 -14.07 18.75 19.41
CA SER A 634 -13.94 19.15 20.81
C SER A 634 -13.14 20.45 20.90
N SER A 635 -13.56 21.44 21.69
CA SER A 635 -12.82 22.69 21.96
C SER A 635 -12.16 23.38 20.74
N GLY A 636 -12.80 23.35 19.58
CA GLY A 636 -12.27 23.92 18.32
C GLY A 636 -11.44 22.95 17.46
N ASN A 637 -10.86 21.91 18.05
CA ASN A 637 -10.23 20.81 17.31
C ASN A 637 -11.29 19.96 16.60
N THR A 638 -11.02 19.57 15.36
CA THR A 638 -11.94 18.75 14.54
C THR A 638 -11.15 17.74 13.72
N GLY A 639 -11.65 16.50 13.64
CA GLY A 639 -11.17 15.47 12.73
C GLY A 639 -12.33 14.80 12.00
N THR A 640 -12.13 14.39 10.75
CA THR A 640 -13.16 13.76 9.91
C THR A 640 -12.59 12.52 9.23
N GLY A 641 -13.31 11.41 9.35
CA GLY A 641 -13.05 10.17 8.63
C GLY A 641 -14.06 9.94 7.52
N TYR A 642 -13.71 9.13 6.54
CA TYR A 642 -14.55 8.79 5.39
C TYR A 642 -14.64 7.28 5.15
N ALA A 643 -15.79 6.85 4.63
CA ALA A 643 -16.07 5.55 4.06
C ALA A 643 -17.04 5.70 2.86
N ASN A 644 -17.50 4.60 2.29
CA ASN A 644 -18.50 4.57 1.23
C ASN A 644 -19.65 3.62 1.58
N ALA A 645 -20.77 3.79 0.89
CA ALA A 645 -21.89 2.85 0.84
C ALA A 645 -22.22 2.56 -0.63
N THR A 646 -22.20 1.29 -1.03
CA THR A 646 -22.64 0.87 -2.36
C THR A 646 -24.13 0.51 -2.31
N VAL A 647 -24.97 1.41 -2.81
CA VAL A 647 -26.38 1.10 -3.07
C VAL A 647 -26.45 0.20 -4.30
N VAL A 648 -26.92 -1.03 -4.11
CA VAL A 648 -27.03 -2.01 -5.21
C VAL A 648 -28.41 -1.93 -5.87
N PRO A 649 -28.53 -2.27 -7.17
CA PRO A 649 -29.83 -2.34 -7.84
C PRO A 649 -30.80 -3.27 -7.09
N PRO A 650 -32.08 -2.88 -6.94
CA PRO A 650 -33.08 -3.79 -6.39
C PRO A 650 -33.26 -4.98 -7.33
N VAL A 651 -33.30 -6.20 -6.77
CA VAL A 651 -33.61 -7.40 -7.54
C VAL A 651 -35.07 -7.33 -7.99
N PRO A 652 -35.39 -7.36 -9.30
CA PRO A 652 -36.76 -7.23 -9.77
C PRO A 652 -37.67 -8.34 -9.23
N PRO A 653 -38.98 -8.08 -9.08
CA PRO A 653 -39.91 -9.07 -8.55
C PRO A 653 -40.01 -10.29 -9.47
N LEU A 654 -40.01 -11.47 -8.86
CA LEU A 654 -40.28 -12.73 -9.54
C LEU A 654 -41.78 -12.84 -9.80
N THR A 655 -42.14 -13.06 -11.06
CA THR A 655 -43.51 -13.32 -11.50
C THR A 655 -43.60 -14.70 -12.12
N ALA A 656 -44.71 -15.40 -11.89
CA ALA A 656 -45.00 -16.67 -12.56
C ALA A 656 -46.42 -16.63 -13.10
N THR A 657 -46.56 -16.96 -14.38
CA THR A 657 -47.86 -17.10 -15.05
C THR A 657 -48.04 -18.54 -15.50
N LEU A 658 -49.25 -19.06 -15.33
CA LEU A 658 -49.62 -20.38 -15.83
C LEU A 658 -50.37 -20.26 -17.14
N SER A 659 -50.03 -21.13 -18.08
CA SER A 659 -50.69 -21.30 -19.37
C SER A 659 -50.97 -22.78 -19.60
N GLY A 660 -52.15 -23.07 -20.12
CA GLY A 660 -52.52 -24.37 -20.66
C GLY A 660 -53.32 -24.15 -21.95
N PRO A 661 -53.13 -24.97 -23.00
CA PRO A 661 -54.01 -24.92 -24.16
C PRO A 661 -55.39 -25.50 -23.81
N THR A 662 -56.41 -25.11 -24.58
CA THR A 662 -57.80 -25.63 -24.62
C THR A 662 -58.54 -25.90 -23.28
N PRO A 663 -59.72 -25.30 -23.02
CA PRO A 663 -60.47 -25.51 -21.77
C PRO A 663 -60.88 -26.95 -21.44
N THR A 664 -60.89 -27.84 -22.44
CA THR A 664 -61.41 -29.20 -22.36
C THR A 664 -60.45 -30.18 -23.03
N TYR A 665 -60.31 -31.36 -22.44
CA TYR A 665 -59.49 -32.46 -22.93
C TYR A 665 -60.24 -33.79 -22.83
N PRO A 666 -60.12 -34.70 -23.80
CA PRO A 666 -60.65 -36.05 -23.64
C PRO A 666 -59.79 -36.87 -22.66
N THR A 667 -60.36 -37.92 -22.07
CA THR A 667 -59.59 -39.01 -21.46
C THR A 667 -58.51 -39.57 -22.41
N ASN A 668 -57.43 -40.14 -21.87
CA ASN A 668 -56.24 -40.58 -22.63
C ASN A 668 -55.49 -39.48 -23.43
N SER A 669 -55.64 -38.21 -23.08
CA SER A 669 -54.87 -37.09 -23.67
C SER A 669 -53.64 -36.70 -22.85
N THR A 670 -52.80 -35.84 -23.42
CA THR A 670 -51.72 -35.15 -22.71
C THR A 670 -52.05 -33.66 -22.64
N VAL A 671 -52.05 -33.12 -21.43
CA VAL A 671 -52.26 -31.70 -21.12
C VAL A 671 -50.90 -31.06 -20.86
N PRO A 672 -50.37 -30.23 -21.79
CA PRO A 672 -49.15 -29.47 -21.54
C PRO A 672 -49.48 -28.26 -20.66
N ILE A 673 -48.88 -28.21 -19.48
CA ILE A 673 -49.03 -27.14 -18.50
C ILE A 673 -47.72 -26.37 -18.49
N THR A 674 -47.71 -25.15 -19.00
CA THR A 674 -46.50 -24.31 -19.08
C THR A 674 -46.58 -23.17 -18.09
N ALA A 675 -45.63 -23.12 -17.16
CA ALA A 675 -45.35 -21.94 -16.36
C ALA A 675 -44.31 -21.09 -17.07
N THR A 676 -44.59 -19.79 -17.24
CA THR A 676 -43.58 -18.80 -17.64
C THR A 676 -43.20 -18.00 -16.41
N VAL A 677 -41.91 -18.05 -16.06
CA VAL A 677 -41.33 -17.35 -14.90
C VAL A 677 -40.42 -16.24 -15.40
N LEU A 678 -40.70 -15.00 -14.97
CA LEU A 678 -39.92 -13.82 -15.31
C LEU A 678 -39.42 -13.14 -14.04
N GLN A 679 -38.20 -12.63 -14.07
CA GLN A 679 -37.69 -11.68 -13.07
C GLN A 679 -37.76 -10.29 -13.69
N GLY A 680 -38.68 -9.45 -13.21
CA GLY A 680 -39.04 -8.24 -13.96
C GLY A 680 -39.62 -8.61 -15.33
N SER A 681 -38.99 -8.14 -16.42
CA SER A 681 -39.32 -8.56 -17.80
C SER A 681 -38.40 -9.67 -18.36
N ALA A 682 -37.31 -9.99 -17.66
CA ALA A 682 -36.31 -10.95 -18.11
C ALA A 682 -36.75 -12.40 -17.85
N PRO A 683 -36.52 -13.36 -18.76
CA PRO A 683 -36.81 -14.77 -18.50
C PRO A 683 -35.92 -15.33 -17.37
N ALA A 684 -36.55 -15.86 -16.31
CA ALA A 684 -35.83 -16.43 -15.17
C ALA A 684 -35.38 -17.86 -15.50
N SER A 685 -34.25 -18.01 -16.20
CA SER A 685 -33.70 -19.31 -16.63
C SER A 685 -33.16 -20.12 -15.44
N GLY A 686 -33.52 -21.40 -15.34
CA GLY A 686 -33.14 -22.26 -14.21
C GLY A 686 -33.97 -22.08 -12.93
N ALA A 687 -35.04 -21.27 -12.97
CA ALA A 687 -36.02 -21.18 -11.89
C ALA A 687 -36.71 -22.53 -11.65
N SER A 688 -36.88 -22.90 -10.39
CA SER A 688 -37.51 -24.16 -10.00
C SER A 688 -39.02 -23.97 -9.91
N VAL A 689 -39.79 -24.65 -10.77
CA VAL A 689 -41.25 -24.60 -10.81
C VAL A 689 -41.84 -25.91 -10.30
N THR A 690 -42.53 -25.85 -9.17
CA THR A 690 -43.32 -26.97 -8.63
C THR A 690 -44.79 -26.77 -8.96
N PHE A 691 -45.25 -27.51 -9.97
CA PHE A 691 -46.66 -27.63 -10.32
C PHE A 691 -47.40 -28.50 -9.30
N THR A 692 -48.65 -28.14 -9.00
CA THR A 692 -49.59 -28.94 -8.21
C THR A 692 -50.93 -29.02 -8.94
N LEU A 693 -51.25 -30.21 -9.46
CA LEU A 693 -52.55 -30.54 -10.04
C LEU A 693 -53.47 -31.10 -8.96
N THR A 694 -54.66 -30.52 -8.81
CA THR A 694 -55.77 -31.03 -7.99
C THR A 694 -56.86 -31.59 -8.91
N ARG A 695 -57.32 -32.80 -8.61
CA ARG A 695 -58.34 -33.55 -9.40
C ARG A 695 -59.76 -33.32 -8.85
N PRO A 696 -60.83 -33.76 -9.56
CA PRO A 696 -62.21 -33.65 -9.09
C PRO A 696 -62.47 -34.26 -7.69
N ASP A 697 -61.74 -35.33 -7.33
CA ASP A 697 -61.80 -35.98 -6.01
C ASP A 697 -60.94 -35.29 -4.91
N ALA A 698 -60.45 -34.08 -5.17
CA ALA A 698 -59.50 -33.32 -4.37
C ALA A 698 -58.11 -33.98 -4.16
N SER A 699 -57.82 -35.13 -4.80
CA SER A 699 -56.47 -35.70 -4.79
C SER A 699 -55.48 -34.81 -5.53
N LYS A 700 -54.22 -34.78 -5.06
CA LYS A 700 -53.18 -33.90 -5.60
C LYS A 700 -52.05 -34.69 -6.23
N THR A 701 -51.44 -34.14 -7.28
CA THR A 701 -50.25 -34.67 -7.94
C THR A 701 -49.30 -33.51 -8.22
N THR A 702 -48.03 -33.64 -7.86
CA THR A 702 -47.03 -32.58 -8.05
C THR A 702 -45.96 -32.95 -9.05
N LYS A 703 -45.32 -31.94 -9.65
CA LYS A 703 -44.14 -32.11 -10.51
C LYS A 703 -43.25 -30.88 -10.43
N THR A 704 -41.97 -31.07 -10.15
CA THR A 704 -40.96 -30.00 -10.24
C THR A 704 -40.22 -30.07 -11.58
N VAL A 705 -40.03 -28.92 -12.22
CA VAL A 705 -39.35 -28.73 -13.51
C VAL A 705 -38.55 -27.42 -13.45
N LEU A 706 -37.34 -27.39 -14.01
CA LEU A 706 -36.58 -26.14 -14.16
C LEU A 706 -36.98 -25.41 -15.45
N THR A 707 -36.99 -24.08 -15.43
CA THR A 707 -37.21 -23.27 -16.63
C THR A 707 -36.01 -23.31 -17.59
N GLY A 708 -36.29 -23.29 -18.89
CA GLY A 708 -35.27 -23.09 -19.92
C GLY A 708 -34.81 -21.62 -20.04
N SER A 709 -33.94 -21.35 -21.02
CA SER A 709 -33.43 -20.00 -21.32
C SER A 709 -34.51 -18.98 -21.73
N ASN A 710 -35.69 -19.46 -22.12
CA ASN A 710 -36.89 -18.67 -22.38
C ASN A 710 -37.78 -18.45 -21.13
N GLY A 711 -37.33 -18.85 -19.94
CA GLY A 711 -38.07 -18.71 -18.69
C GLY A 711 -39.27 -19.65 -18.56
N GLN A 712 -39.42 -20.63 -19.45
CA GLN A 712 -40.56 -21.55 -19.44
C GLN A 712 -40.19 -22.91 -18.88
N ALA A 713 -41.06 -23.44 -18.02
CA ALA A 713 -41.05 -24.83 -17.58
C ALA A 713 -42.38 -25.48 -17.99
N THR A 714 -42.35 -26.67 -18.57
CA THR A 714 -43.56 -27.36 -19.04
C THR A 714 -43.71 -28.74 -18.41
N TRP A 715 -44.87 -29.01 -17.82
CA TRP A 715 -45.29 -30.33 -17.38
C TRP A 715 -46.34 -30.90 -18.34
N ASN A 716 -45.96 -31.93 -19.08
CA ASN A 716 -46.88 -32.72 -19.90
C ASN A 716 -47.60 -33.75 -19.01
N TYR A 717 -48.76 -33.38 -18.46
CA TYR A 717 -49.57 -34.28 -17.64
C TYR A 717 -50.39 -35.23 -18.52
N LYS A 718 -50.24 -36.55 -18.34
CA LYS A 718 -51.02 -37.55 -19.08
C LYS A 718 -52.29 -37.90 -18.31
N VAL A 719 -53.45 -37.64 -18.91
CA VAL A 719 -54.76 -38.07 -18.41
C VAL A 719 -54.89 -39.58 -18.62
N ASN A 720 -55.25 -40.32 -17.57
CA ASN A 720 -55.43 -41.77 -17.63
C ASN A 720 -56.64 -42.11 -18.55
N PRO A 721 -56.59 -43.17 -19.38
CA PRO A 721 -57.77 -43.68 -20.11
C PRO A 721 -58.99 -44.01 -19.25
N LYS A 722 -58.78 -44.32 -17.97
CA LYS A 722 -59.81 -44.50 -16.93
C LYS A 722 -59.78 -43.36 -15.89
N GLY A 723 -59.33 -42.19 -16.30
CA GLY A 723 -59.24 -40.99 -15.45
C GLY A 723 -60.62 -40.45 -15.08
N GLN A 724 -60.69 -39.71 -13.97
CA GLN A 724 -61.91 -39.01 -13.58
C GLN A 724 -62.23 -37.90 -14.58
N THR A 725 -63.46 -37.87 -15.06
CA THR A 725 -64.02 -36.72 -15.78
C THR A 725 -64.38 -35.61 -14.79
N GLY A 726 -64.34 -34.35 -15.23
CA GLY A 726 -64.68 -33.18 -14.41
C GLY A 726 -63.56 -32.14 -14.32
N PRO A 727 -63.66 -31.18 -13.39
CA PRO A 727 -62.75 -30.05 -13.29
C PRO A 727 -61.42 -30.42 -12.62
N TYR A 728 -60.33 -30.07 -13.28
CA TYR A 728 -58.97 -30.12 -12.75
C TYR A 728 -58.46 -28.69 -12.52
N GLN A 729 -57.71 -28.48 -11.44
CA GLN A 729 -57.10 -27.19 -11.10
C GLN A 729 -55.59 -27.34 -10.98
N VAL A 730 -54.82 -26.38 -11.50
CA VAL A 730 -53.36 -26.33 -11.45
C VAL A 730 -52.91 -25.06 -10.75
N THR A 731 -52.00 -25.20 -9.78
CA THR A 731 -51.16 -24.09 -9.30
C THR A 731 -49.69 -24.39 -9.60
N ALA A 732 -48.85 -23.36 -9.60
CA ALA A 732 -47.40 -23.52 -9.76
C ALA A 732 -46.67 -22.55 -8.85
N GLN A 733 -45.87 -23.08 -7.92
CA GLN A 733 -44.96 -22.30 -7.09
C GLN A 733 -43.60 -22.28 -7.79
N SER A 734 -43.05 -21.09 -7.99
CA SER A 734 -41.78 -20.85 -8.68
C SER A 734 -40.79 -20.17 -7.75
N THR A 735 -39.57 -20.70 -7.66
CA THR A 735 -38.49 -20.16 -6.82
C THR A 735 -37.26 -19.85 -7.67
N TYR A 736 -36.70 -18.65 -7.50
CA TYR A 736 -35.50 -18.19 -8.19
C TYR A 736 -34.73 -17.19 -7.31
N GLY A 737 -33.45 -17.47 -7.05
CA GLY A 737 -32.70 -16.78 -6.00
C GLY A 737 -33.39 -16.94 -4.63
N SER A 738 -33.54 -15.84 -3.90
CA SER A 738 -34.28 -15.79 -2.63
C SER A 738 -35.80 -15.61 -2.79
N GLN A 739 -36.30 -15.40 -4.01
CA GLN A 739 -37.71 -15.09 -4.24
C GLN A 739 -38.52 -16.35 -4.54
N THR A 740 -39.74 -16.41 -4.01
CA THR A 740 -40.74 -17.44 -4.32
C THR A 740 -42.08 -16.80 -4.61
N VAL A 741 -42.71 -17.18 -5.72
CA VAL A 741 -44.01 -16.67 -6.17
C VAL A 741 -44.93 -17.85 -6.54
N THR A 742 -46.24 -17.72 -6.34
CA THR A 742 -47.21 -18.72 -6.80
C THR A 742 -48.06 -18.12 -7.90
N ALA A 743 -48.07 -18.78 -9.07
CA ALA A 743 -48.90 -18.38 -10.20
C ALA A 743 -50.39 -18.52 -9.85
N ALA A 744 -51.22 -17.63 -10.42
CA ALA A 744 -52.67 -17.76 -10.35
C ALA A 744 -53.12 -19.13 -10.88
N ALA A 745 -54.09 -19.75 -10.20
CA ALA A 745 -54.56 -21.07 -10.55
C ALA A 745 -55.27 -21.08 -11.91
N ILE A 746 -54.93 -22.03 -12.78
CA ILE A 746 -55.68 -22.30 -14.01
C ILE A 746 -56.46 -23.62 -13.87
N GLY A 747 -57.48 -23.81 -14.69
CA GLY A 747 -58.27 -25.05 -14.69
C GLY A 747 -58.61 -25.52 -16.10
N PHE A 748 -58.87 -26.82 -16.22
CA PHE A 748 -59.35 -27.47 -17.44
C PHE A 748 -60.32 -28.59 -17.07
N THR A 749 -61.19 -28.99 -18.00
CA THR A 749 -62.14 -30.09 -17.80
C THR A 749 -61.69 -31.33 -18.57
N VAL A 750 -61.73 -32.50 -17.93
CA VAL A 750 -61.60 -33.80 -18.62
C VAL A 750 -62.99 -34.35 -18.95
N GLN A 751 -63.17 -34.81 -20.19
CA GLN A 751 -64.40 -35.43 -20.70
C GLN A 751 -64.15 -36.85 -21.22
#